data_AF-K9RUR4-F1
#
_entry.id   AF-K9RUR4-F1
#
_cell.length_a   1.000
_cell.length_b   1.000
_cell.length_c   1.000
_cell.angle_alpha   90.00
_cell.angle_beta   90.00
_cell.angle_gamma   90.00
#
_symmetry.space_group_name_H-M   'P 1'
#
loop_
_entity.id
_entity.type
_entity.pdbx_description
1 polymer ?
#
loop_
_entity_poly.entity_id
_entity_poly.type
_entity_poly.pdbx_seq_one_letter_code
_entity_poly.pdbx_strand_id
1 'polypeptide(L)'
;MATSPDGIIFFPFTKDGTVGIARNFYPDDYAQADHLQKINEWRQSKELEPIKKTPKYLLPKNCKEKFYNPYLILNPDGEIQVILTTEDVVGVAKAALRGIPAVSTFGIWLFSSEDCETDPNAELLELPAPFLADSDAIEKSGVAAGIVRTGFVSGVPIGCFPSMNQKKVGLDEYLDLNPQMTADNLAAMVSENSMPVLAWVANFLPNLIDWLKERGYPDGQALKLASPVREAVLTEFLKHCSVEDLRVSGFYQENLKSLDLTLESLKQKERTAASSDPMRGVADLIIEIVKAEAFLFHDAENEVYADVIVNDCRHTYRLRSTEFKRWLARQLFELHGKCLNSEAYTAARTTLESLAVFDGPEHKVWLRVGEHEGKIYIDLANEQWQAVEIDTQGWRVLDRPPIRFWRPSSMLPLPVPIKGGDLNKFKALLGLDSDTPEAKRTWVIIVTFWMYCLTPLGDYPVLLLVACRGSGKTTLAEFLKNTIDPGKAPLIHISGDAHKVGVAGLRRWLLCYDNVSFISEPESDIRRRVATKFGHSTRTLFETEGETNFDFSRPQIITAIDHVVTRDDLADRLLMVQLPEIDKPKRLTKQRLKAKLEAMKPGILGALLTILSQALAIRETLEDKDLPRLADYGKLAIAAEQALGIDADTEGNFLTIFDKTRELSRQVVLEASPLAEAISLMVAGAA
;
A
#
# COMPACT_ATOMS: atom_id res chain seq x y z
N MET A 1 9.22 -20.78 14.86
CA MET A 1 10.68 -20.92 14.69
C MET A 1 10.97 -22.26 14.03
N ALA A 2 12.04 -22.40 13.26
CA ALA A 2 12.45 -23.67 12.66
C ALA A 2 13.96 -23.88 12.85
N THR A 3 14.37 -25.08 13.26
CA THR A 3 15.76 -25.47 13.49
C THR A 3 16.33 -26.23 12.29
N SER A 4 17.57 -25.94 11.89
CA SER A 4 18.30 -26.79 10.94
C SER A 4 18.96 -27.99 11.65
N PRO A 5 19.37 -29.06 10.93
CA PRO A 5 19.94 -30.27 11.54
C PRO A 5 21.28 -30.07 12.27
N ASP A 6 21.98 -28.96 12.04
CA ASP A 6 23.39 -28.78 12.42
C ASP A 6 23.60 -28.09 13.79
N GLY A 7 22.53 -27.87 14.55
CA GLY A 7 22.60 -27.34 15.92
C GLY A 7 23.01 -25.86 16.07
N ILE A 8 22.96 -25.08 14.99
CA ILE A 8 23.27 -23.64 15.03
C ILE A 8 22.07 -22.86 15.58
N ILE A 9 22.33 -22.03 16.61
CA ILE A 9 21.34 -21.09 17.16
C ILE A 9 21.45 -19.75 16.41
N PHE A 10 20.33 -19.27 15.88
CA PHE A 10 20.22 -18.03 15.12
C PHE A 10 19.52 -16.95 15.96
N PHE A 11 20.14 -15.77 16.13
CA PHE A 11 19.56 -14.61 16.83
C PHE A 11 19.15 -13.51 15.83
N PRO A 12 17.89 -13.01 15.84
CA PRO A 12 17.36 -12.18 14.76
C PRO A 12 17.43 -10.66 15.03
N PHE A 13 18.63 -10.06 15.12
CA PHE A 13 18.76 -8.59 15.29
C PHE A 13 19.93 -7.94 14.54
N THR A 14 19.67 -7.52 13.30
CA THR A 14 20.20 -6.26 12.73
C THR A 14 19.08 -5.59 11.90
N LYS A 15 19.26 -4.33 11.48
CA LYS A 15 18.23 -3.54 10.76
C LYS A 15 18.07 -3.95 9.28
N ASP A 16 18.95 -4.83 8.82
CA ASP A 16 19.22 -5.19 7.42
C ASP A 16 19.13 -6.71 7.16
N GLY A 17 18.63 -7.49 8.13
CA GLY A 17 18.07 -8.83 7.89
C GLY A 17 19.05 -9.97 7.62
N THR A 18 20.36 -9.74 7.70
CA THR A 18 21.36 -10.84 7.66
C THR A 18 21.57 -11.45 9.04
N VAL A 19 21.76 -12.77 9.12
CA VAL A 19 21.83 -13.49 10.40
C VAL A 19 23.26 -13.94 10.69
N GLY A 20 23.79 -13.52 11.85
CA GLY A 20 25.11 -13.93 12.33
C GLY A 20 25.15 -15.35 12.89
N ILE A 21 26.30 -16.02 12.75
CA ILE A 21 26.57 -17.36 13.28
C ILE A 21 27.70 -17.27 14.31
N ALA A 22 27.47 -17.77 15.53
CA ALA A 22 28.48 -17.92 16.56
C ALA A 22 29.10 -19.34 16.56
N ARG A 23 30.33 -19.46 17.07
CA ARG A 23 31.02 -20.75 17.28
C ARG A 23 31.85 -20.71 18.56
N ASN A 24 32.00 -21.86 19.20
CA ASN A 24 32.87 -22.02 20.39
C ASN A 24 34.35 -21.90 20.01
N PHE A 25 35.16 -21.40 20.95
CA PHE A 25 36.60 -21.24 20.81
C PHE A 25 37.34 -22.09 21.85
N TYR A 26 38.26 -22.95 21.40
CA TYR A 26 39.20 -23.67 22.26
C TYR A 26 40.60 -23.05 22.11
N PRO A 27 41.42 -23.00 23.17
CA PRO A 27 42.77 -22.43 23.08
C PRO A 27 43.73 -23.28 22.24
N ASP A 28 43.53 -24.61 22.22
CA ASP A 28 44.26 -25.58 21.40
C ASP A 28 43.46 -26.88 21.23
N ASP A 29 43.90 -27.72 20.28
CA ASP A 29 43.29 -29.01 19.94
C ASP A 29 43.44 -30.06 21.08
N TYR A 30 44.39 -29.87 21.99
CA TYR A 30 44.65 -30.80 23.10
C TYR A 30 43.61 -30.62 24.20
N ALA A 31 43.25 -29.37 24.51
CA ALA A 31 42.11 -29.03 25.36
C ALA A 31 40.77 -29.55 24.77
N GLN A 32 40.64 -29.57 23.43
CA GLN A 32 39.48 -30.19 22.78
C GLN A 32 39.51 -31.74 22.92
N ALA A 33 40.66 -32.38 22.71
CA ALA A 33 40.81 -33.84 22.78
C ALA A 33 40.65 -34.42 24.20
N ASP A 34 41.26 -33.81 25.21
CA ASP A 34 41.15 -34.20 26.62
C ASP A 34 39.70 -34.08 27.13
N HIS A 35 38.99 -33.03 26.73
CA HIS A 35 37.57 -32.84 27.02
C HIS A 35 36.71 -33.94 26.35
N LEU A 36 36.97 -34.26 25.07
CA LEU A 36 36.29 -35.35 24.36
C LEU A 36 36.57 -36.74 24.94
N GLN A 37 37.79 -36.99 25.45
CA GLN A 37 38.11 -38.25 26.12
C GLN A 37 37.33 -38.40 27.43
N LYS A 38 37.33 -37.37 28.28
CA LYS A 38 36.59 -37.37 29.55
C LYS A 38 35.07 -37.57 29.36
N ILE A 39 34.50 -36.99 28.30
CA ILE A 39 33.12 -37.23 27.89
C ILE A 39 32.88 -38.72 27.55
N ASN A 40 33.82 -39.38 26.87
CA ASN A 40 33.68 -40.80 26.49
C ASN A 40 33.94 -41.78 27.64
N GLU A 41 34.79 -41.43 28.60
CA GLU A 41 34.97 -42.19 29.84
C GLU A 41 33.73 -42.08 30.75
N TRP A 42 33.19 -40.87 30.90
CA TRP A 42 31.95 -40.61 31.64
C TRP A 42 30.73 -41.33 31.04
N ARG A 43 30.65 -41.42 29.71
CA ARG A 43 29.61 -42.22 29.01
C ARG A 43 29.64 -43.73 29.32
N GLN A 44 30.76 -44.27 29.81
CA GLN A 44 30.89 -45.71 30.10
C GLN A 44 30.54 -46.10 31.54
N SER A 45 30.51 -45.15 32.49
CA SER A 45 30.30 -45.44 33.93
C SER A 45 28.86 -45.83 34.29
N LYS A 46 27.87 -45.38 33.50
CA LYS A 46 26.43 -45.71 33.61
C LYS A 46 25.71 -45.33 34.92
N GLU A 47 26.29 -44.50 35.78
CA GLU A 47 25.54 -43.91 36.90
C GLU A 47 24.77 -42.67 36.37
N LEU A 48 23.44 -42.53 36.58
CA LEU A 48 22.93 -42.02 37.86
C LEU A 48 21.41 -42.12 38.13
N GLU A 49 21.07 -42.07 39.44
CA GLU A 49 19.72 -42.11 40.05
C GLU A 49 19.57 -41.06 41.21
N PRO A 50 18.35 -40.54 41.54
CA PRO A 50 18.20 -39.11 41.84
C PRO A 50 17.03 -38.70 42.80
N ILE A 51 16.43 -37.50 42.57
CA ILE A 51 15.29 -36.86 43.27
C ILE A 51 13.99 -36.93 42.42
N LYS A 52 12.83 -36.36 42.83
CA LYS A 52 11.51 -36.90 42.39
C LYS A 52 10.27 -36.01 42.03
N LYS A 53 9.97 -34.76 42.37
CA LYS A 53 10.60 -33.64 43.11
C LYS A 53 11.92 -33.16 42.50
N THR A 54 11.77 -32.29 41.50
CA THR A 54 12.56 -32.28 40.24
C THR A 54 12.34 -33.59 39.46
N PRO A 55 12.15 -33.55 38.12
CA PRO A 55 12.13 -34.77 37.32
C PRO A 55 13.41 -35.59 37.53
N LYS A 56 13.28 -36.93 37.57
CA LYS A 56 14.34 -37.81 38.08
C LYS A 56 15.69 -37.60 37.37
N TYR A 57 15.69 -37.42 36.06
CA TYR A 57 16.90 -37.28 35.22
C TYR A 57 17.78 -36.04 35.48
N LEU A 58 17.46 -35.16 36.45
CA LEU A 58 18.14 -33.86 36.62
C LEU A 58 19.00 -33.66 37.88
N LEU A 59 18.97 -34.53 38.90
CA LEU A 59 19.86 -34.37 40.08
C LEU A 59 20.38 -35.70 40.69
N PRO A 60 21.70 -35.96 40.65
CA PRO A 60 22.35 -37.15 41.23
C PRO A 60 22.24 -37.30 42.75
N LYS A 61 22.24 -38.56 43.25
CA LYS A 61 22.65 -38.85 44.63
C LYS A 61 24.18 -38.76 44.79
N ASN A 62 24.60 -38.35 45.99
CA ASN A 62 26.00 -38.27 46.47
C ASN A 62 26.94 -37.24 45.80
N CYS A 63 26.50 -36.45 44.83
CA CYS A 63 27.31 -35.33 44.34
C CYS A 63 27.45 -34.24 45.44
N LYS A 64 28.64 -33.61 45.54
CA LYS A 64 28.95 -32.61 46.59
C LYS A 64 28.97 -31.16 46.10
N GLU A 65 28.97 -30.93 44.79
CA GLU A 65 29.07 -29.59 44.19
C GLU A 65 27.89 -29.35 43.24
N LYS A 66 27.50 -28.07 43.09
CA LYS A 66 26.25 -27.66 42.45
C LYS A 66 26.53 -27.04 41.07
N PHE A 67 25.72 -27.40 40.07
CA PHE A 67 25.58 -26.65 38.82
C PHE A 67 24.11 -26.56 38.42
N TYR A 68 23.74 -25.47 37.75
CA TYR A 68 22.39 -25.15 37.29
C TYR A 68 22.43 -24.90 35.78
N ASN A 69 21.42 -25.37 35.04
CA ASN A 69 21.34 -25.19 33.58
C ASN A 69 19.92 -24.75 33.19
N PRO A 70 19.69 -23.47 32.82
CA PRO A 70 18.37 -22.96 32.42
C PRO A 70 17.78 -23.63 31.17
N TYR A 71 18.63 -24.13 30.25
CA TYR A 71 18.20 -24.56 28.91
C TYR A 71 17.23 -25.77 28.94
N LEU A 72 17.37 -26.64 29.94
CA LEU A 72 16.57 -27.86 30.12
C LEU A 72 15.09 -27.62 30.46
N ILE A 73 14.70 -26.37 30.73
CA ILE A 73 13.32 -25.98 31.02
C ILE A 73 12.60 -25.50 29.74
N LEU A 74 13.33 -24.89 28.81
CA LEU A 74 12.78 -24.28 27.59
C LEU A 74 12.78 -25.23 26.39
N ASN A 75 13.54 -26.32 26.44
CA ASN A 75 13.56 -27.37 25.42
C ASN A 75 13.68 -28.76 26.07
N PRO A 76 12.57 -29.36 26.54
CA PRO A 76 12.59 -30.56 27.39
C PRO A 76 13.04 -31.84 26.66
N ASP A 77 12.96 -31.87 25.32
CA ASP A 77 13.26 -33.03 24.47
C ASP A 77 14.56 -32.88 23.65
N GLY A 78 15.34 -31.81 23.88
CA GLY A 78 16.62 -31.56 23.21
C GLY A 78 17.81 -32.20 23.92
N GLU A 79 18.77 -32.78 23.18
CA GLU A 79 20.01 -33.27 23.79
C GLU A 79 20.86 -32.13 24.39
N ILE A 80 21.43 -32.40 25.56
CA ILE A 80 22.02 -31.38 26.42
C ILE A 80 23.35 -30.85 25.86
N GLN A 81 23.40 -29.56 25.57
CA GLN A 81 24.65 -28.79 25.64
C GLN A 81 24.68 -27.93 26.91
N VAL A 82 25.85 -27.88 27.55
CA VAL A 82 26.13 -26.91 28.62
C VAL A 82 26.52 -25.59 27.96
N ILE A 83 25.55 -24.71 27.80
CA ILE A 83 25.78 -23.31 27.42
C ILE A 83 26.19 -22.55 28.68
N LEU A 84 27.25 -21.75 28.60
CA LEU A 84 27.56 -20.72 29.61
C LEU A 84 26.50 -19.62 29.51
N THR A 85 25.37 -19.81 30.19
CA THR A 85 24.33 -18.79 30.33
C THR A 85 24.83 -17.66 31.21
N THR A 86 24.65 -16.42 30.79
CA THR A 86 24.89 -15.27 31.68
C THR A 86 23.91 -15.28 32.85
N GLU A 87 24.32 -14.74 34.00
CA GLU A 87 23.51 -14.68 35.23
C GLU A 87 22.16 -14.01 34.98
N ASP A 88 22.12 -13.05 34.05
CA ASP A 88 20.90 -12.40 33.53
C ASP A 88 19.82 -13.42 33.11
N VAL A 89 20.22 -14.44 32.33
CA VAL A 89 19.32 -15.51 31.84
C VAL A 89 19.02 -16.52 32.94
N VAL A 90 19.97 -16.76 33.85
CA VAL A 90 19.78 -17.63 35.02
C VAL A 90 18.72 -17.04 35.96
N GLY A 91 18.79 -15.73 36.23
CA GLY A 91 17.86 -14.99 37.08
C GLY A 91 16.46 -14.91 36.50
N VAL A 92 16.33 -14.53 35.24
CA VAL A 92 15.03 -14.51 34.53
C VAL A 92 14.38 -15.90 34.52
N ALA A 93 15.15 -16.98 34.27
CA ALA A 93 14.62 -18.34 34.34
C ALA A 93 14.22 -18.75 35.77
N LYS A 94 15.04 -18.41 36.79
CA LYS A 94 14.71 -18.64 38.21
C LYS A 94 13.45 -17.88 38.65
N ALA A 95 13.20 -16.70 38.10
CA ALA A 95 12.01 -15.89 38.36
C ALA A 95 10.75 -16.50 37.72
N ALA A 96 10.81 -16.85 36.43
CA ALA A 96 9.71 -17.50 35.71
C ALA A 96 9.29 -18.83 36.37
N LEU A 97 10.26 -19.64 36.83
CA LEU A 97 10.00 -20.87 37.60
C LEU A 97 9.24 -20.65 38.92
N ARG A 98 9.29 -19.43 39.48
CA ARG A 98 8.61 -19.03 40.72
C ARG A 98 7.31 -18.26 40.46
N GLY A 99 6.85 -18.18 39.20
CA GLY A 99 5.64 -17.46 38.81
C GLY A 99 5.79 -15.94 38.78
N ILE A 100 7.02 -15.43 38.70
CA ILE A 100 7.33 -14.00 38.67
C ILE A 100 7.43 -13.56 37.20
N PRO A 101 6.60 -12.62 36.71
CA PRO A 101 6.74 -12.06 35.37
C PRO A 101 8.10 -11.37 35.19
N ALA A 102 8.75 -11.59 34.04
CA ALA A 102 10.00 -10.94 33.67
C ALA A 102 10.03 -10.71 32.15
N VAL A 103 10.04 -9.45 31.73
CA VAL A 103 9.80 -9.04 30.33
C VAL A 103 11.09 -8.83 29.52
N SER A 104 12.25 -8.85 30.17
CA SER A 104 13.56 -8.53 29.54
C SER A 104 14.71 -9.32 30.17
N THR A 105 15.73 -9.62 29.38
CA THR A 105 17.05 -10.09 29.85
C THR A 105 18.02 -8.95 30.18
N PHE A 106 17.58 -7.69 30.03
CA PHE A 106 18.35 -6.48 30.27
C PHE A 106 17.54 -5.54 31.18
N GLY A 107 17.89 -5.52 32.47
CA GLY A 107 17.05 -4.95 33.53
C GLY A 107 15.81 -5.81 33.79
N ILE A 108 15.54 -6.17 35.05
CA ILE A 108 14.42 -7.08 35.36
C ILE A 108 13.26 -6.27 35.92
N TRP A 109 12.20 -6.20 35.13
CA TRP A 109 10.97 -5.49 35.47
C TRP A 109 10.07 -6.41 36.30
N LEU A 110 9.46 -5.88 37.37
CA LEU A 110 8.51 -6.63 38.17
C LEU A 110 7.09 -6.11 37.97
N PHE A 111 6.19 -7.07 37.76
CA PHE A 111 4.75 -6.91 37.61
C PHE A 111 4.07 -8.01 38.47
N SER A 112 2.85 -7.76 38.92
CA SER A 112 1.99 -8.82 39.46
C SER A 112 1.40 -9.68 38.32
N SER A 113 0.70 -10.75 38.68
CA SER A 113 -0.07 -11.53 37.70
C SER A 113 -1.29 -10.75 37.18
N GLU A 114 -1.94 -9.95 38.03
CA GLU A 114 -3.11 -9.15 37.67
C GLU A 114 -2.74 -8.06 36.63
N ASP A 115 -1.52 -7.51 36.70
CA ASP A 115 -0.99 -6.54 35.72
C ASP A 115 -0.72 -7.14 34.32
N CYS A 116 -0.78 -8.47 34.18
CA CYS A 116 -0.44 -9.20 32.95
C CYS A 116 -1.65 -9.85 32.25
N GLU A 117 -2.84 -9.89 32.87
CA GLU A 117 -4.01 -10.60 32.31
C GLU A 117 -4.85 -9.75 31.32
N THR A 118 -4.55 -8.46 31.16
CA THR A 118 -5.24 -7.55 30.23
C THR A 118 -4.59 -7.47 28.85
N ASP A 119 -5.03 -8.35 27.93
CA ASP A 119 -4.73 -8.42 26.48
C ASP A 119 -3.23 -8.42 26.08
N PRO A 120 -2.67 -9.55 25.58
CA PRO A 120 -1.27 -9.61 25.14
C PRO A 120 -0.94 -8.78 23.87
N ASN A 121 -1.91 -8.08 23.27
CA ASN A 121 -1.66 -7.11 22.19
C ASN A 121 -1.97 -5.66 22.60
N ALA A 122 -2.35 -5.39 23.86
CA ALA A 122 -2.36 -4.03 24.38
C ALA A 122 -0.91 -3.53 24.49
N GLU A 123 -0.59 -2.46 23.76
CA GLU A 123 0.76 -1.87 23.80
C GLU A 123 1.09 -1.34 25.20
N LEU A 124 2.39 -1.17 25.48
CA LEU A 124 3.03 -0.86 26.78
C LEU A 124 2.67 0.52 27.40
N LEU A 125 1.50 1.08 27.08
CA LEU A 125 1.13 2.48 27.29
C LEU A 125 0.37 2.76 28.59
N GLU A 126 -0.34 1.78 29.17
CA GLU A 126 -1.17 1.96 30.39
C GLU A 126 -0.88 0.93 31.50
N LEU A 127 0.36 0.43 31.59
CA LEU A 127 0.81 -0.39 32.72
C LEU A 127 0.90 0.46 34.02
N PRO A 128 0.54 -0.10 35.19
CA PRO A 128 0.76 0.57 36.48
C PRO A 128 2.26 0.78 36.71
N ALA A 129 2.61 1.90 37.35
CA ALA A 129 3.97 2.45 37.47
C ALA A 129 5.05 1.37 37.73
N PRO A 130 5.76 0.91 36.68
CA PRO A 130 6.64 -0.26 36.80
C PRO A 130 7.93 0.07 37.55
N PHE A 131 8.62 -0.97 38.03
CA PHE A 131 9.95 -0.85 38.62
C PHE A 131 10.93 -1.73 37.85
N LEU A 132 12.08 -1.15 37.48
CA LEU A 132 13.20 -1.90 36.88
C LEU A 132 14.24 -2.18 37.96
N ALA A 133 14.45 -3.45 38.29
CA ALA A 133 15.52 -3.86 39.19
C ALA A 133 16.86 -3.99 38.45
N ASP A 134 17.95 -3.57 39.10
CA ASP A 134 19.30 -3.72 38.58
C ASP A 134 19.72 -5.20 38.46
N SER A 135 20.36 -5.51 37.33
CA SER A 135 21.02 -6.78 37.06
C SER A 135 22.48 -6.68 37.52
N ASP A 136 23.05 -7.73 38.13
CA ASP A 136 24.47 -7.74 38.52
C ASP A 136 25.41 -7.45 37.35
N ALA A 137 25.02 -7.85 36.15
CA ALA A 137 25.69 -7.56 34.88
C ALA A 137 25.85 -6.07 34.49
N ILE A 138 25.55 -5.10 35.37
CA ILE A 138 25.77 -3.67 35.11
C ILE A 138 27.26 -3.29 34.95
N GLU A 139 28.16 -4.17 35.40
CA GLU A 139 29.58 -4.21 35.05
C GLU A 139 29.84 -4.28 33.52
N LYS A 140 28.84 -4.70 32.74
CA LYS A 140 28.84 -4.68 31.28
C LYS A 140 28.25 -3.34 30.84
N SER A 141 29.09 -2.50 30.22
CA SER A 141 28.75 -1.12 29.83
C SER A 141 27.46 -0.99 29.01
N GLY A 142 27.16 -1.94 28.11
CA GLY A 142 25.92 -1.96 27.33
C GLY A 142 24.66 -2.24 28.17
N VAL A 143 24.76 -3.02 29.24
CA VAL A 143 23.64 -3.30 30.15
C VAL A 143 23.32 -2.07 30.98
N ALA A 144 24.35 -1.43 31.55
CA ALA A 144 24.19 -0.19 32.31
C ALA A 144 23.60 0.96 31.47
N ALA A 145 24.02 1.10 30.21
CA ALA A 145 23.41 2.06 29.28
C ALA A 145 21.94 1.68 28.97
N GLY A 146 21.65 0.41 28.71
CA GLY A 146 20.29 -0.09 28.46
C GLY A 146 19.32 0.22 29.61
N ILE A 147 19.76 0.01 30.85
CA ILE A 147 19.01 0.33 32.08
C ILE A 147 18.63 1.82 32.13
N VAL A 148 19.59 2.72 31.86
CA VAL A 148 19.35 4.18 31.89
C VAL A 148 18.45 4.63 30.74
N ARG A 149 18.66 4.13 29.52
CA ARG A 149 17.75 4.39 28.37
C ARG A 149 16.32 3.99 28.71
N THR A 150 16.14 2.78 29.24
CA THR A 150 14.84 2.21 29.55
C THR A 150 14.10 3.04 30.60
N GLY A 151 14.78 3.41 31.69
CA GLY A 151 14.19 4.26 32.73
C GLY A 151 13.69 5.61 32.18
N PHE A 152 14.43 6.24 31.26
CA PHE A 152 13.98 7.49 30.64
C PHE A 152 12.87 7.31 29.59
N VAL A 153 12.99 6.32 28.71
CA VAL A 153 12.03 6.08 27.61
C VAL A 153 10.66 5.64 28.14
N SER A 154 10.64 4.85 29.21
CA SER A 154 9.40 4.32 29.82
C SER A 154 8.95 5.07 31.08
N GLY A 155 9.69 6.09 31.54
CA GLY A 155 9.36 6.84 32.76
C GLY A 155 9.53 6.06 34.07
N VAL A 156 10.33 4.99 34.05
CA VAL A 156 10.41 3.95 35.10
C VAL A 156 11.51 4.24 36.12
N PRO A 157 11.22 4.22 37.44
CA PRO A 157 12.24 4.22 38.49
C PRO A 157 13.07 2.93 38.49
N ILE A 158 14.34 3.06 38.90
CA ILE A 158 15.31 1.96 38.95
C ILE A 158 15.57 1.59 40.41
N GLY A 159 15.45 0.31 40.74
CA GLY A 159 15.67 -0.27 42.07
C GLY A 159 16.73 -1.37 42.08
N CYS A 160 16.83 -2.07 43.21
CA CYS A 160 17.84 -3.13 43.43
C CYS A 160 17.37 -4.17 44.45
N PHE A 161 17.96 -5.37 44.42
CA PHE A 161 17.67 -6.41 45.42
C PHE A 161 18.67 -6.34 46.59
N PRO A 162 18.23 -5.98 47.82
CA PRO A 162 19.09 -6.07 49.01
C PRO A 162 19.24 -7.53 49.46
N SER A 163 20.43 -7.92 49.93
CA SER A 163 20.58 -9.14 50.73
C SER A 163 20.35 -8.83 52.21
N MET A 164 19.81 -9.79 52.99
CA MET A 164 19.57 -9.56 54.42
C MET A 164 20.89 -9.31 55.18
N ASN A 165 21.05 -8.07 55.65
CA ASN A 165 22.22 -7.54 56.38
C ASN A 165 23.56 -7.49 55.60
N GLN A 166 23.58 -7.61 54.27
CA GLN A 166 24.80 -7.43 53.46
C GLN A 166 24.53 -6.69 52.13
N LYS A 167 25.50 -6.76 51.21
CA LYS A 167 25.61 -6.02 49.94
C LYS A 167 24.39 -6.23 49.01
N LYS A 168 24.25 -5.36 48.01
CA LYS A 168 23.30 -5.56 46.90
C LYS A 168 23.72 -6.78 46.08
N VAL A 169 22.76 -7.63 45.70
CA VAL A 169 22.98 -8.87 44.94
C VAL A 169 22.01 -8.94 43.75
N GLY A 170 22.35 -9.70 42.72
CA GLY A 170 21.49 -9.94 41.56
C GLY A 170 20.30 -10.83 41.89
N LEU A 171 19.29 -10.82 41.01
CA LEU A 171 18.06 -11.59 41.22
C LEU A 171 18.33 -13.10 41.37
N ASP A 172 19.32 -13.63 40.65
CA ASP A 172 19.56 -15.07 40.60
C ASP A 172 20.18 -15.60 41.91
N GLU A 173 21.14 -14.88 42.50
CA GLU A 173 21.64 -15.12 43.87
C GLU A 173 20.54 -14.83 44.90
N TYR A 174 19.82 -13.72 44.79
CA TYR A 174 18.75 -13.36 45.71
C TYR A 174 17.66 -14.44 45.81
N LEU A 175 17.22 -14.99 44.68
CA LEU A 175 16.19 -16.05 44.63
C LEU A 175 16.71 -17.40 45.15
N ASP A 176 18.01 -17.67 45.09
CA ASP A 176 18.61 -18.88 45.67
C ASP A 176 18.80 -18.76 47.18
N LEU A 177 19.07 -17.55 47.69
CA LEU A 177 19.05 -17.24 49.12
C LEU A 177 17.61 -17.22 49.68
N ASN A 178 16.62 -16.80 48.88
CA ASN A 178 15.22 -16.65 49.26
C ASN A 178 14.29 -17.58 48.44
N PRO A 179 14.37 -18.92 48.60
CA PRO A 179 13.61 -19.88 47.79
C PRO A 179 12.09 -19.86 48.03
N GLN A 180 11.60 -19.12 49.02
CA GLN A 180 10.18 -18.97 49.36
C GLN A 180 9.54 -17.70 48.76
N MET A 181 10.26 -16.97 47.91
CA MET A 181 9.86 -15.65 47.42
C MET A 181 8.65 -15.71 46.47
N THR A 182 7.71 -14.78 46.65
CA THR A 182 6.52 -14.58 45.79
C THR A 182 6.65 -13.29 44.97
N ALA A 183 5.81 -13.13 43.94
CA ALA A 183 5.78 -11.92 43.12
C ALA A 183 5.55 -10.66 43.98
N ASP A 184 4.51 -10.64 44.82
CA ASP A 184 4.11 -9.48 45.62
C ASP A 184 5.22 -9.03 46.59
N ASN A 185 5.86 -9.99 47.28
CA ASN A 185 6.95 -9.71 48.21
C ASN A 185 8.19 -9.15 47.49
N LEU A 186 8.49 -9.67 46.28
CA LEU A 186 9.61 -9.19 45.47
C LEU A 186 9.33 -7.79 44.90
N ALA A 187 8.09 -7.56 44.41
CA ALA A 187 7.65 -6.28 43.86
C ALA A 187 7.64 -5.18 44.93
N ALA A 188 7.11 -5.47 46.12
CA ALA A 188 7.15 -4.55 47.27
C ALA A 188 8.60 -4.19 47.65
N MET A 189 9.48 -5.19 47.76
CA MET A 189 10.89 -4.95 48.11
C MET A 189 11.63 -4.13 47.05
N VAL A 190 11.40 -4.38 45.75
CA VAL A 190 12.00 -3.54 44.70
C VAL A 190 11.42 -2.13 44.73
N SER A 191 10.10 -1.96 44.95
CA SER A 191 9.48 -0.64 45.13
C SER A 191 10.08 0.14 46.31
N GLU A 192 10.36 -0.51 47.45
CA GLU A 192 11.04 0.09 48.60
C GLU A 192 12.49 0.52 48.30
N ASN A 193 13.15 -0.15 47.37
CA ASN A 193 14.55 0.09 46.98
C ASN A 193 14.69 0.87 45.65
N SER A 194 13.59 1.33 45.06
CA SER A 194 13.55 2.03 43.77
C SER A 194 13.63 3.55 43.91
N MET A 195 14.27 4.18 42.94
CA MET A 195 14.43 5.63 42.88
C MET A 195 14.36 6.16 41.43
N PRO A 196 13.96 7.42 41.19
CA PRO A 196 13.94 8.00 39.85
C PRO A 196 15.32 7.93 39.19
N VAL A 197 15.36 7.79 37.85
CA VAL A 197 16.60 7.58 37.07
C VAL A 197 17.71 8.58 37.40
N LEU A 198 17.37 9.85 37.59
CA LEU A 198 18.31 10.89 38.02
C LEU A 198 18.96 10.58 39.38
N ALA A 199 18.17 10.20 40.38
CA ALA A 199 18.66 9.82 41.71
C ALA A 199 19.47 8.52 41.67
N TRP A 200 19.07 7.57 40.81
CA TRP A 200 19.82 6.34 40.59
C TRP A 200 21.20 6.62 39.98
N VAL A 201 21.28 7.45 38.92
CA VAL A 201 22.54 7.85 38.29
C VAL A 201 23.44 8.65 39.25
N ALA A 202 22.85 9.53 40.07
CA ALA A 202 23.57 10.29 41.10
C ALA A 202 24.22 9.38 42.16
N ASN A 203 23.56 8.30 42.55
CA ASN A 203 24.11 7.32 43.50
C ASN A 203 25.12 6.37 42.83
N PHE A 204 24.81 5.90 41.62
CA PHE A 204 25.60 4.88 40.92
C PHE A 204 26.96 5.39 40.42
N LEU A 205 27.02 6.54 39.73
CA LEU A 205 28.25 6.97 39.06
C LEU A 205 29.45 7.31 39.98
N PRO A 206 29.24 7.92 41.17
CA PRO A 206 30.31 8.10 42.16
C PRO A 206 30.73 6.79 42.81
N ASN A 207 29.76 5.97 43.23
CA ASN A 207 30.01 4.76 44.01
C ASN A 207 30.39 3.52 43.17
N LEU A 208 30.37 3.62 41.83
CA LEU A 208 30.63 2.53 40.88
C LEU A 208 31.88 1.69 41.17
N ILE A 209 32.98 2.32 41.61
CA ILE A 209 34.21 1.58 41.91
C ILE A 209 34.01 0.68 43.14
N ASP A 210 33.41 1.20 44.20
CA ASP A 210 33.16 0.42 45.41
C ASP A 210 32.02 -0.59 45.21
N TRP A 211 31.01 -0.27 44.39
CA TRP A 211 29.96 -1.21 43.95
C TRP A 211 30.54 -2.45 43.24
N LEU A 212 31.64 -2.28 42.48
CA LEU A 212 32.40 -3.37 41.86
C LEU A 212 33.28 -4.11 42.89
N LYS A 213 33.93 -3.40 43.83
CA LYS A 213 34.66 -4.04 44.94
C LYS A 213 33.74 -4.88 45.83
N GLU A 214 32.49 -4.46 46.01
CA GLU A 214 31.48 -5.22 46.73
C GLU A 214 31.24 -6.59 46.08
N ARG A 215 31.23 -6.66 44.74
CA ARG A 215 31.17 -7.91 43.96
C ARG A 215 32.48 -8.70 43.88
N GLY A 216 33.48 -8.32 44.68
CA GLY A 216 34.73 -9.07 44.81
C GLY A 216 35.77 -8.75 43.73
N TYR A 217 35.53 -7.78 42.84
CA TYR A 217 36.56 -7.31 41.92
C TYR A 217 37.70 -6.61 42.68
N PRO A 218 38.97 -7.05 42.53
CA PRO A 218 40.10 -6.37 43.14
C PRO A 218 40.24 -4.93 42.62
N ASP A 219 40.75 -4.01 43.44
CA ASP A 219 40.89 -2.57 43.12
C ASP A 219 41.37 -2.26 41.69
N GLY A 220 42.44 -2.93 41.24
CA GLY A 220 43.03 -2.73 39.90
C GLY A 220 42.21 -3.31 38.73
N GLN A 221 41.18 -4.11 39.00
CA GLN A 221 40.20 -4.62 38.04
C GLN A 221 38.90 -3.81 38.10
N ALA A 222 38.41 -3.48 39.30
CA ALA A 222 37.27 -2.59 39.51
C ALA A 222 37.49 -1.22 38.81
N LEU A 223 38.68 -0.63 38.95
CA LEU A 223 39.04 0.63 38.28
C LEU A 223 39.01 0.52 36.74
N LYS A 224 39.39 -0.64 36.18
CA LYS A 224 39.38 -0.89 34.71
C LYS A 224 37.97 -1.11 34.16
N LEU A 225 37.10 -1.76 34.92
CA LEU A 225 35.69 -1.99 34.54
C LEU A 225 34.84 -0.73 34.72
N ALA A 226 35.10 0.07 35.75
CA ALA A 226 34.36 1.29 36.04
C ALA A 226 34.42 2.32 34.89
N SER A 227 35.54 2.40 34.17
CA SER A 227 35.73 3.39 33.08
C SER A 227 34.76 3.20 31.90
N PRO A 228 34.69 2.04 31.20
CA PRO A 228 33.75 1.84 30.10
C PRO A 228 32.29 1.81 30.55
N VAL A 229 31.98 1.36 31.77
CA VAL A 229 30.63 1.41 32.34
C VAL A 229 30.18 2.86 32.56
N ARG A 230 31.00 3.67 33.24
CA ARG A 230 30.77 5.12 33.43
C ARG A 230 30.61 5.85 32.09
N GLU A 231 31.43 5.52 31.10
CA GLU A 231 31.37 6.16 29.79
C GLU A 231 30.10 5.83 29.01
N ALA A 232 29.65 4.57 29.01
CA ALA A 232 28.41 4.19 28.34
C ALA A 232 27.17 4.77 29.05
N VAL A 233 27.13 4.72 30.39
CA VAL A 233 26.06 5.35 31.18
C VAL A 233 25.99 6.84 30.94
N LEU A 234 27.11 7.57 30.98
CA LEU A 234 27.14 9.02 30.69
C LEU A 234 26.72 9.34 29.26
N THR A 235 27.16 8.55 28.29
CA THR A 235 26.79 8.74 26.88
C THR A 235 25.29 8.55 26.64
N GLU A 236 24.65 7.58 27.32
CA GLU A 236 23.21 7.36 27.19
C GLU A 236 22.39 8.37 28.02
N PHE A 237 22.83 8.68 29.24
CA PHE A 237 22.24 9.71 30.11
C PHE A 237 22.15 11.08 29.41
N LEU A 238 23.21 11.48 28.70
CA LEU A 238 23.28 12.75 27.95
C LEU A 238 22.44 12.78 26.65
N LYS A 239 21.74 11.69 26.29
CA LYS A 239 20.67 11.74 25.27
C LYS A 239 19.34 12.21 25.83
N HIS A 240 19.13 12.06 27.15
CA HIS A 240 17.86 12.31 27.83
C HIS A 240 17.89 13.52 28.77
N CYS A 241 19.08 14.08 29.05
CA CYS A 241 19.27 15.26 29.91
C CYS A 241 20.34 16.19 29.33
N SER A 242 20.04 17.48 29.14
CA SER A 242 21.03 18.45 28.62
C SER A 242 22.03 18.88 29.70
N VAL A 243 23.24 19.24 29.29
CA VAL A 243 24.31 19.68 30.20
C VAL A 243 23.98 21.04 30.84
N GLU A 244 23.10 21.84 30.23
CA GLU A 244 22.64 23.08 30.85
C GLU A 244 21.57 22.82 31.92
N ASP A 245 20.65 21.87 31.71
CA ASP A 245 19.67 21.46 32.74
C ASP A 245 20.36 20.83 33.95
N LEU A 246 21.35 19.96 33.71
CA LEU A 246 22.20 19.36 34.75
C LEU A 246 23.01 20.41 35.52
N ARG A 247 23.31 21.57 34.90
CA ARG A 247 23.97 22.71 35.56
C ARG A 247 22.99 23.55 36.38
N VAL A 248 21.81 23.86 35.82
CA VAL A 248 20.78 24.70 36.44
C VAL A 248 20.12 24.01 37.64
N SER A 249 19.91 22.69 37.56
CA SER A 249 19.38 21.86 38.65
C SER A 249 20.38 21.60 39.80
N GLY A 250 21.63 22.06 39.70
CA GLY A 250 22.69 21.76 40.67
C GLY A 250 23.33 20.38 40.52
N PHE A 251 22.66 19.43 39.84
CA PHE A 251 23.06 18.03 39.70
C PHE A 251 24.52 17.82 39.30
N TYR A 252 25.02 18.62 38.35
CA TYR A 252 26.42 18.60 37.91
C TYR A 252 27.40 18.91 39.04
N GLN A 253 27.13 19.96 39.82
CA GLN A 253 28.01 20.47 40.88
C GLN A 253 28.11 19.47 42.04
N GLU A 254 27.04 18.73 42.31
CA GLU A 254 26.92 17.76 43.40
C GLU A 254 27.43 16.36 42.99
N ASN A 255 27.04 15.85 41.81
CA ASN A 255 27.18 14.42 41.48
C ASN A 255 28.15 14.10 40.34
N LEU A 256 28.47 15.05 39.45
CA LEU A 256 29.32 14.81 38.27
C LEU A 256 30.70 15.45 38.37
N LYS A 257 30.79 16.64 38.97
CA LYS A 257 32.02 17.42 39.14
C LYS A 257 33.08 16.71 40.01
N SER A 258 32.66 15.83 40.91
CA SER A 258 33.50 14.98 41.74
C SER A 258 34.17 13.83 40.98
N LEU A 259 33.81 13.61 39.70
CA LEU A 259 34.30 12.52 38.85
C LEU A 259 35.28 13.00 37.77
N ASP A 260 35.91 14.17 37.98
CA ASP A 260 36.77 14.91 37.04
C ASP A 260 36.11 15.28 35.70
N LEU A 261 34.78 15.20 35.62
CA LEU A 261 33.99 15.58 34.44
C LEU A 261 33.81 17.10 34.39
N THR A 262 34.43 17.77 33.42
CA THR A 262 34.23 19.20 33.18
C THR A 262 32.97 19.46 32.35
N LEU A 263 32.29 20.61 32.55
CA LEU A 263 31.17 21.04 31.69
C LEU A 263 31.52 21.03 30.19
N GLU A 264 32.77 21.30 29.83
CA GLU A 264 33.24 21.28 28.44
C GLU A 264 33.33 19.85 27.90
N SER A 265 33.90 18.91 28.67
CA SER A 265 33.92 17.49 28.32
C SER A 265 32.52 16.88 28.22
N LEU A 266 31.60 17.31 29.09
CA LEU A 266 30.20 16.91 29.05
C LEU A 266 29.48 17.48 27.83
N LYS A 267 29.68 18.77 27.48
CA LYS A 267 29.12 19.37 26.25
C LYS A 267 29.71 18.79 24.97
N GLN A 268 30.94 18.28 25.00
CA GLN A 268 31.50 17.50 23.91
C GLN A 268 30.81 16.12 23.81
N LYS A 269 30.66 15.41 24.94
CA LYS A 269 29.97 14.11 25.00
C LYS A 269 28.48 14.18 24.64
N GLU A 270 27.77 15.23 25.06
CA GLU A 270 26.39 15.55 24.69
C GLU A 270 26.23 15.64 23.17
N ARG A 271 27.12 16.39 22.49
CA ARG A 271 27.13 16.48 21.02
C ARG A 271 27.40 15.13 20.34
N THR A 272 28.31 14.32 20.89
CA THR A 272 28.60 12.98 20.36
C THR A 272 27.43 12.01 20.61
N ALA A 273 26.80 12.07 21.79
CA ALA A 273 25.64 11.28 22.17
C ALA A 273 24.44 11.57 21.26
N ALA A 274 24.15 12.85 21.01
CA ALA A 274 23.12 13.30 20.07
C ALA A 274 23.38 12.88 18.61
N SER A 275 24.64 12.59 18.25
CA SER A 275 25.01 12.01 16.94
C SER A 275 25.04 10.47 16.91
N SER A 276 24.73 9.79 18.01
CA SER A 276 24.86 8.33 18.17
C SER A 276 23.55 7.54 18.14
N ASP A 277 22.40 8.22 18.18
CA ASP A 277 21.17 7.66 17.61
C ASP A 277 21.28 7.78 16.08
N PRO A 278 21.06 6.72 15.29
CA PRO A 278 21.12 6.81 13.83
C PRO A 278 19.95 7.66 13.32
N MET A 279 20.18 8.98 13.26
CA MET A 279 19.23 10.03 12.86
C MET A 279 18.37 9.56 11.69
N ARG A 280 17.14 9.09 11.99
CA ARG A 280 16.35 8.29 11.03
C ARG A 280 16.31 9.00 9.69
N GLY A 281 16.87 8.32 8.69
CA GLY A 281 17.02 8.84 7.35
C GLY A 281 15.66 9.28 6.83
N VAL A 282 15.63 10.33 6.00
CA VAL A 282 14.35 10.76 5.40
C VAL A 282 13.75 9.60 4.57
N ALA A 283 14.57 8.67 4.07
CA ALA A 283 14.11 7.44 3.43
C ALA A 283 13.43 6.47 4.41
N ASP A 284 14.04 6.16 5.55
CA ASP A 284 13.45 5.33 6.62
C ASP A 284 12.08 5.85 7.05
N LEU A 285 11.97 7.17 7.30
CA LEU A 285 10.72 7.81 7.72
C LEU A 285 9.64 7.77 6.63
N ILE A 286 10.02 7.88 5.35
CA ILE A 286 9.07 7.67 4.25
C ILE A 286 8.55 6.22 4.25
N ILE A 287 9.42 5.24 4.43
CA ILE A 287 9.02 3.83 4.45
C ILE A 287 8.10 3.54 5.65
N GLU A 288 8.39 4.12 6.80
CA GLU A 288 7.60 4.04 8.03
C GLU A 288 6.19 4.64 7.85
N ILE A 289 6.09 5.88 7.35
CA ILE A 289 4.82 6.54 7.03
C ILE A 289 4.00 5.71 6.04
N VAL A 290 4.60 5.27 4.94
CA VAL A 290 3.88 4.53 3.89
C VAL A 290 3.44 3.15 4.37
N LYS A 291 4.20 2.48 5.26
CA LYS A 291 3.75 1.23 5.90
C LYS A 291 2.62 1.42 6.92
N ALA A 292 2.51 2.59 7.55
CA ALA A 292 1.47 2.88 8.54
C ALA A 292 0.17 3.44 7.91
N GLU A 293 0.28 4.30 6.90
CA GLU A 293 -0.84 5.08 6.35
C GLU A 293 -1.30 4.65 4.95
N ALA A 294 -0.59 3.73 4.29
CA ALA A 294 -0.91 3.28 2.93
C ALA A 294 -0.97 1.76 2.80
N PHE A 295 -1.95 1.28 2.02
CA PHE A 295 -2.00 -0.10 1.56
C PHE A 295 -1.37 -0.19 0.17
N LEU A 296 -0.20 -0.83 0.09
CA LEU A 296 0.56 -1.02 -1.15
C LEU A 296 0.10 -2.28 -1.90
N PHE A 297 0.05 -2.18 -3.22
CA PHE A 297 -0.32 -3.27 -4.12
C PHE A 297 0.18 -2.99 -5.55
N HIS A 298 0.07 -3.96 -6.46
CA HIS A 298 0.46 -3.82 -7.86
C HIS A 298 -0.64 -4.27 -8.83
N ASP A 299 -0.59 -3.88 -10.11
CA ASP A 299 -1.36 -4.53 -11.18
C ASP A 299 -0.55 -5.66 -11.85
N ALA A 300 -1.17 -6.40 -12.79
CA ALA A 300 -0.55 -7.55 -13.46
C ALA A 300 0.68 -7.16 -14.30
N GLU A 301 0.79 -5.89 -14.66
CA GLU A 301 1.93 -5.27 -15.35
C GLU A 301 3.04 -4.81 -14.38
N ASN A 302 2.87 -4.99 -13.07
CA ASN A 302 3.74 -4.53 -11.97
C ASN A 302 3.86 -2.99 -11.83
N GLU A 303 2.90 -2.21 -12.33
CA GLU A 303 2.82 -0.81 -11.89
C GLU A 303 2.34 -0.79 -10.44
N VAL A 304 3.05 -0.04 -9.59
CA VAL A 304 2.81 -0.02 -8.15
C VAL A 304 1.86 1.12 -7.77
N TYR A 305 0.90 0.80 -6.90
CA TYR A 305 -0.11 1.70 -6.38
C TYR A 305 -0.09 1.72 -4.85
N ALA A 306 -0.66 2.79 -4.29
CA ALA A 306 -0.94 2.98 -2.89
C ALA A 306 -2.39 3.42 -2.75
N ASP A 307 -3.19 2.67 -1.98
CA ASP A 307 -4.44 3.18 -1.41
C ASP A 307 -4.10 3.92 -0.11
N VAL A 308 -4.51 5.18 -0.01
CA VAL A 308 -4.36 6.00 1.21
C VAL A 308 -5.72 6.54 1.65
N ILE A 309 -5.93 6.69 2.96
CA ILE A 309 -7.16 7.26 3.50
C ILE A 309 -6.98 8.77 3.67
N VAL A 310 -7.83 9.56 3.00
CA VAL A 310 -7.84 11.02 3.09
C VAL A 310 -9.29 11.45 3.30
N ASN A 311 -9.57 12.18 4.37
CA ASN A 311 -10.93 12.60 4.75
C ASN A 311 -11.93 11.42 4.76
N ASP A 312 -11.54 10.28 5.36
CA ASP A 312 -12.32 9.02 5.43
C ASP A 312 -12.64 8.35 4.06
N CYS A 313 -12.09 8.90 2.96
CA CYS A 313 -12.22 8.38 1.60
C CYS A 313 -10.95 7.62 1.17
N ARG A 314 -11.09 6.52 0.43
CA ARG A 314 -9.94 5.78 -0.13
C ARG A 314 -9.47 6.41 -1.45
N HIS A 315 -8.30 7.02 -1.44
CA HIS A 315 -7.65 7.57 -2.62
C HIS A 315 -6.63 6.56 -3.17
N THR A 316 -6.82 6.06 -4.40
CA THR A 316 -5.83 5.22 -5.08
C THR A 316 -4.87 6.07 -5.92
N TYR A 317 -3.58 6.02 -5.61
CA TYR A 317 -2.53 6.70 -6.39
C TYR A 317 -1.50 5.71 -6.94
N ARG A 318 -0.97 5.94 -8.15
CA ARG A 318 0.28 5.28 -8.59
C ARG A 318 1.43 5.81 -7.73
N LEU A 319 2.33 4.95 -7.27
CA LEU A 319 3.45 5.33 -6.41
C LEU A 319 4.42 6.31 -7.12
N ARG A 320 4.53 6.19 -8.44
CA ARG A 320 5.30 7.09 -9.32
C ARG A 320 4.60 8.42 -9.63
N SER A 321 3.38 8.67 -9.11
CA SER A 321 2.58 9.87 -9.41
C SER A 321 3.03 11.14 -8.68
N THR A 322 2.64 12.30 -9.21
CA THR A 322 2.85 13.61 -8.55
C THR A 322 1.91 13.75 -7.34
N GLU A 323 0.75 13.12 -7.43
CA GLU A 323 -0.32 13.10 -6.45
C GLU A 323 0.13 12.33 -5.18
N PHE A 324 0.66 11.11 -5.33
CA PHE A 324 1.29 10.37 -4.22
C PHE A 324 2.46 11.13 -3.61
N LYS A 325 3.36 11.66 -4.44
CA LYS A 325 4.52 12.45 -3.96
C LYS A 325 4.10 13.68 -3.14
N ARG A 326 2.98 14.32 -3.48
CA ARG A 326 2.42 15.46 -2.72
C ARG A 326 1.77 15.05 -1.41
N TRP A 327 1.02 13.94 -1.41
CA TRP A 327 0.47 13.37 -0.17
C TRP A 327 1.60 13.01 0.80
N LEU A 328 2.58 12.23 0.36
CA LEU A 328 3.73 11.85 1.18
C LEU A 328 4.54 13.06 1.69
N ALA A 329 4.75 14.07 0.84
CA ALA A 329 5.43 15.30 1.26
C ALA A 329 4.67 16.08 2.35
N ARG A 330 3.34 15.96 2.39
CA ARG A 330 2.50 16.51 3.44
C ARG A 330 2.63 15.70 4.73
N GLN A 331 2.43 14.38 4.68
CA GLN A 331 2.51 13.50 5.86
C GLN A 331 3.89 13.60 6.54
N LEU A 332 4.98 13.56 5.77
CA LEU A 332 6.35 13.70 6.28
C LEU A 332 6.61 15.05 6.99
N PHE A 333 5.95 16.12 6.53
CA PHE A 333 6.04 17.44 7.16
C PHE A 333 5.14 17.56 8.39
N GLU A 334 3.91 17.03 8.34
CA GLU A 334 2.95 17.09 9.45
C GLU A 334 3.37 16.20 10.63
N LEU A 335 3.96 15.02 10.38
CA LEU A 335 4.41 14.08 11.42
C LEU A 335 5.82 14.33 11.96
N HIS A 336 6.74 14.86 11.14
CA HIS A 336 8.16 14.96 11.52
C HIS A 336 8.81 16.32 11.22
N GLY A 337 8.08 17.30 10.66
CA GLY A 337 8.62 18.60 10.28
C GLY A 337 9.69 18.57 9.17
N LYS A 338 9.89 17.42 8.51
CA LYS A 338 10.96 17.23 7.51
C LYS A 338 10.45 17.49 6.09
N CYS A 339 11.28 18.14 5.27
CA CYS A 339 10.98 18.34 3.86
C CYS A 339 11.34 17.09 3.02
N LEU A 340 10.50 16.75 2.05
CA LEU A 340 10.74 15.64 1.12
C LEU A 340 11.84 15.98 0.11
N ASN A 341 13.06 15.48 0.33
CA ASN A 341 14.17 15.60 -0.63
C ASN A 341 14.14 14.47 -1.70
N SER A 342 14.71 14.74 -2.87
CA SER A 342 14.63 13.84 -4.03
C SER A 342 15.42 12.53 -3.88
N GLU A 343 16.54 12.54 -3.17
CA GLU A 343 17.40 11.36 -2.97
C GLU A 343 16.72 10.36 -2.05
N ALA A 344 16.27 10.82 -0.88
CA ALA A 344 15.51 10.02 0.07
C ALA A 344 14.18 9.51 -0.50
N TYR A 345 13.46 10.34 -1.27
CA TYR A 345 12.27 9.90 -1.99
C TYR A 345 12.58 8.79 -2.99
N THR A 346 13.70 8.89 -3.71
CA THR A 346 14.06 7.87 -4.71
C THR A 346 14.46 6.57 -4.04
N ALA A 347 15.31 6.61 -3.02
CA ALA A 347 15.71 5.44 -2.25
C ALA A 347 14.51 4.73 -1.60
N ALA A 348 13.67 5.48 -0.89
CA ALA A 348 12.47 4.92 -0.27
C ALA A 348 11.47 4.37 -1.29
N ARG A 349 11.24 5.08 -2.40
CA ARG A 349 10.36 4.59 -3.48
C ARG A 349 10.86 3.26 -4.04
N THR A 350 12.15 3.08 -4.29
CA THR A 350 12.69 1.80 -4.76
C THR A 350 12.39 0.66 -3.78
N THR A 351 12.55 0.89 -2.47
CA THR A 351 12.15 -0.11 -1.46
C THR A 351 10.65 -0.37 -1.45
N LEU A 352 9.82 0.67 -1.55
CA LEU A 352 8.36 0.56 -1.54
C LEU A 352 7.81 -0.11 -2.81
N GLU A 353 8.45 0.09 -3.97
CA GLU A 353 8.12 -0.65 -5.21
C GLU A 353 8.46 -2.14 -5.06
N SER A 354 9.62 -2.48 -4.48
CA SER A 354 9.98 -3.87 -4.19
C SER A 354 9.01 -4.53 -3.21
N LEU A 355 8.69 -3.88 -2.09
CA LEU A 355 7.73 -4.38 -1.10
C LEU A 355 6.34 -4.60 -1.73
N ALA A 356 5.88 -3.69 -2.58
CA ALA A 356 4.57 -3.81 -3.22
C ALA A 356 4.48 -4.93 -4.26
N VAL A 357 5.58 -5.26 -4.95
CA VAL A 357 5.63 -6.30 -6.00
C VAL A 357 5.95 -7.69 -5.44
N PHE A 358 6.70 -7.78 -4.33
CA PHE A 358 7.10 -9.07 -3.75
C PHE A 358 6.27 -9.48 -2.52
N ASP A 359 5.81 -8.54 -1.70
CA ASP A 359 5.02 -8.81 -0.49
C ASP A 359 3.55 -8.34 -0.60
N GLY A 360 3.25 -7.44 -1.55
CA GLY A 360 1.91 -6.90 -1.78
C GLY A 360 1.04 -7.78 -2.69
N PRO A 361 -0.29 -7.61 -2.67
CA PRO A 361 -1.20 -8.36 -3.52
C PRO A 361 -1.35 -7.75 -4.93
N GLU A 362 -1.70 -8.59 -5.90
CA GLU A 362 -2.13 -8.14 -7.22
C GLU A 362 -3.60 -7.65 -7.18
N HIS A 363 -3.84 -6.42 -7.64
CA HIS A 363 -5.17 -5.83 -7.78
C HIS A 363 -5.29 -5.00 -9.06
N LYS A 364 -6.21 -5.40 -9.94
CA LYS A 364 -6.55 -4.66 -11.16
C LYS A 364 -7.08 -3.25 -10.85
N VAL A 365 -6.47 -2.23 -11.44
CA VAL A 365 -6.88 -0.83 -11.34
C VAL A 365 -7.57 -0.38 -12.63
N TRP A 366 -8.71 0.29 -12.48
CA TRP A 366 -9.53 0.75 -13.59
C TRP A 366 -9.37 2.26 -13.84
N LEU A 367 -9.82 2.76 -14.99
CA LEU A 367 -9.69 4.18 -15.35
C LEU A 367 -10.95 4.99 -15.04
N ARG A 368 -12.09 4.57 -15.59
CA ARG A 368 -13.38 5.28 -15.48
C ARG A 368 -14.53 4.30 -15.31
N VAL A 369 -14.52 3.24 -16.10
CA VAL A 369 -15.45 2.11 -16.02
C VAL A 369 -14.64 0.89 -15.61
N GLY A 370 -15.21 0.04 -14.77
CA GLY A 370 -14.69 -1.26 -14.40
C GLY A 370 -15.79 -2.23 -14.01
N GLU A 371 -15.39 -3.45 -13.67
CA GLU A 371 -16.29 -4.54 -13.28
C GLU A 371 -15.71 -5.33 -12.10
N HIS A 372 -16.62 -5.91 -11.31
CA HIS A 372 -16.31 -6.86 -10.23
C HIS A 372 -17.60 -7.62 -9.87
N GLU A 373 -17.49 -8.93 -9.63
CA GLU A 373 -18.63 -9.80 -9.26
C GLU A 373 -19.87 -9.65 -10.17
N GLY A 374 -19.66 -9.52 -11.48
CA GLY A 374 -20.72 -9.37 -12.49
C GLY A 374 -21.34 -7.97 -12.57
N LYS A 375 -20.95 -7.05 -11.69
CA LYS A 375 -21.46 -5.67 -11.64
C LYS A 375 -20.55 -4.69 -12.34
N ILE A 376 -21.14 -3.62 -12.87
CA ILE A 376 -20.42 -2.51 -13.50
C ILE A 376 -20.25 -1.37 -12.49
N TYR A 377 -19.08 -0.75 -12.48
CA TYR A 377 -18.74 0.39 -11.64
C TYR A 377 -18.23 1.56 -12.49
N ILE A 378 -18.75 2.77 -12.26
CA ILE A 378 -18.31 4.00 -12.94
C ILE A 378 -17.79 5.00 -11.92
N ASP A 379 -16.52 5.40 -12.05
CA ASP A 379 -15.92 6.45 -11.25
C ASP A 379 -16.54 7.82 -11.55
N LEU A 380 -17.13 8.47 -10.54
CA LEU A 380 -17.62 9.84 -10.67
C LEU A 380 -16.48 10.87 -10.73
N ALA A 381 -15.24 10.50 -10.41
CA ALA A 381 -14.08 11.39 -10.33
C ALA A 381 -14.29 12.65 -9.45
N ASN A 382 -15.21 12.55 -8.46
CA ASN A 382 -15.50 13.62 -7.50
C ASN A 382 -14.60 13.54 -6.26
N GLU A 383 -14.62 14.60 -5.45
CA GLU A 383 -13.74 14.77 -4.28
C GLU A 383 -14.02 13.73 -3.19
N GLN A 384 -15.24 13.17 -3.15
CA GLN A 384 -15.71 12.14 -2.22
C GLN A 384 -15.32 10.71 -2.62
N TRP A 385 -14.56 10.54 -3.71
CA TRP A 385 -14.16 9.22 -4.27
C TRP A 385 -15.30 8.24 -4.58
N GLN A 386 -16.49 8.78 -4.82
CA GLN A 386 -17.68 8.00 -5.11
C GLN A 386 -17.65 7.36 -6.51
N ALA A 387 -18.27 6.19 -6.62
CA ALA A 387 -18.57 5.53 -7.89
C ALA A 387 -20.04 5.11 -7.96
N VAL A 388 -20.57 4.93 -9.17
CA VAL A 388 -21.88 4.32 -9.39
C VAL A 388 -21.70 2.81 -9.56
N GLU A 389 -22.36 2.01 -8.74
CA GLU A 389 -22.56 0.57 -8.96
C GLU A 389 -23.84 0.34 -9.77
N ILE A 390 -23.79 -0.59 -10.74
CA ILE A 390 -24.91 -1.00 -11.61
C ILE A 390 -24.99 -2.52 -11.67
N ASP A 391 -26.20 -3.05 -11.53
CA ASP A 391 -26.56 -4.46 -11.70
C ASP A 391 -27.90 -4.61 -12.44
N THR A 392 -28.46 -5.81 -12.47
CA THR A 392 -29.75 -6.10 -13.13
C THR A 392 -30.98 -5.59 -12.37
N GLN A 393 -30.81 -5.10 -11.13
CA GLN A 393 -31.89 -4.62 -10.27
C GLN A 393 -31.92 -3.08 -10.19
N GLY A 394 -30.79 -2.42 -10.41
CA GLY A 394 -30.74 -0.97 -10.57
C GLY A 394 -29.33 -0.41 -10.59
N TRP A 395 -29.21 0.81 -10.06
CA TRP A 395 -27.94 1.46 -9.78
C TRP A 395 -28.01 2.29 -8.49
N ARG A 396 -26.84 2.50 -7.86
CA ARG A 396 -26.65 3.35 -6.67
C ARG A 396 -25.26 3.97 -6.65
N VAL A 397 -25.12 5.09 -5.96
CA VAL A 397 -23.81 5.70 -5.68
C VAL A 397 -23.24 5.04 -4.42
N LEU A 398 -21.94 4.75 -4.41
CA LEU A 398 -21.19 4.19 -3.29
C LEU A 398 -20.04 5.12 -2.91
N ASP A 399 -19.88 5.41 -1.62
CA ASP A 399 -18.75 6.18 -1.07
C ASP A 399 -17.46 5.36 -0.96
N ARG A 400 -17.58 4.03 -0.91
CA ARG A 400 -16.45 3.09 -0.83
C ARG A 400 -16.65 1.94 -1.82
N PRO A 401 -16.35 2.13 -3.13
CA PRO A 401 -16.46 1.06 -4.11
C PRO A 401 -15.47 -0.08 -3.82
N PRO A 402 -15.79 -1.35 -4.13
CA PRO A 402 -14.89 -2.47 -3.92
C PRO A 402 -13.63 -2.34 -4.80
N ILE A 403 -13.78 -1.88 -6.06
CA ILE A 403 -12.67 -1.73 -7.01
C ILE A 403 -11.91 -0.41 -6.87
N ARG A 404 -10.67 -0.39 -7.39
CA ARG A 404 -9.80 0.78 -7.46
C ARG A 404 -9.89 1.51 -8.79
N PHE A 405 -9.79 2.84 -8.75
CA PHE A 405 -9.73 3.70 -9.93
C PHE A 405 -8.49 4.59 -9.89
N TRP A 406 -7.70 4.58 -10.97
CA TRP A 406 -6.63 5.54 -11.18
C TRP A 406 -7.16 6.77 -11.92
N ARG A 407 -7.13 7.91 -11.24
CA ARG A 407 -7.59 9.20 -11.77
C ARG A 407 -6.41 10.01 -12.33
N PRO A 408 -6.14 10.01 -13.66
CA PRO A 408 -5.09 10.85 -14.24
C PRO A 408 -5.46 12.33 -14.12
N SER A 409 -4.48 13.20 -13.92
CA SER A 409 -4.69 14.65 -13.70
C SER A 409 -5.30 15.43 -14.89
N SER A 410 -5.59 14.77 -16.01
CA SER A 410 -6.40 15.26 -17.14
C SER A 410 -7.90 15.00 -17.01
N MET A 411 -8.31 14.10 -16.11
CA MET A 411 -9.70 13.73 -15.83
C MET A 411 -10.44 14.86 -15.11
N LEU A 412 -11.77 14.87 -15.24
CA LEU A 412 -12.68 15.76 -14.51
C LEU A 412 -13.85 14.95 -13.90
N PRO A 413 -14.54 15.49 -12.87
CA PRO A 413 -15.72 14.87 -12.30
C PRO A 413 -16.90 14.75 -13.29
N LEU A 414 -17.61 13.64 -13.18
CA LEU A 414 -19.00 13.50 -13.65
C LEU A 414 -19.95 14.19 -12.66
N PRO A 415 -21.13 14.64 -13.12
CA PRO A 415 -22.20 15.03 -12.21
C PRO A 415 -22.74 13.80 -11.47
N VAL A 416 -23.18 13.98 -10.23
CA VAL A 416 -23.93 12.94 -9.52
C VAL A 416 -25.24 12.66 -10.28
N PRO A 417 -25.54 11.41 -10.67
CA PRO A 417 -26.71 11.08 -11.47
C PRO A 417 -28.03 11.19 -10.70
N ILE A 418 -29.12 11.53 -11.40
CA ILE A 418 -30.47 11.71 -10.81
C ILE A 418 -31.44 10.67 -11.38
N LYS A 419 -32.08 9.89 -10.50
CA LYS A 419 -33.11 8.90 -10.89
C LYS A 419 -34.35 9.57 -11.49
N GLY A 420 -35.02 8.90 -12.43
CA GLY A 420 -36.19 9.45 -13.13
C GLY A 420 -35.85 10.53 -14.17
N GLY A 421 -34.60 10.58 -14.64
CA GLY A 421 -34.21 11.40 -15.78
C GLY A 421 -34.80 10.90 -17.10
N ASP A 422 -34.80 11.77 -18.12
CA ASP A 422 -35.42 11.54 -19.43
C ASP A 422 -34.49 12.00 -20.56
N LEU A 423 -34.38 11.19 -21.61
CA LEU A 423 -33.57 11.47 -22.80
C LEU A 423 -34.33 12.24 -23.90
N ASN A 424 -35.67 12.29 -23.88
CA ASN A 424 -36.46 12.93 -24.95
C ASN A 424 -36.16 14.43 -25.09
N LYS A 425 -35.89 15.12 -23.97
CA LYS A 425 -35.45 16.54 -23.98
C LYS A 425 -34.10 16.74 -24.69
N PHE A 426 -33.24 15.72 -24.70
CA PHE A 426 -31.99 15.73 -25.45
C PHE A 426 -32.20 15.34 -26.92
N LYS A 427 -33.03 14.31 -27.19
CA LYS A 427 -33.47 13.91 -28.54
C LYS A 427 -34.01 15.10 -29.35
N ALA A 428 -34.92 15.89 -28.75
CA ALA A 428 -35.47 17.10 -29.36
C ALA A 428 -34.46 18.25 -29.50
N LEU A 429 -33.46 18.35 -28.62
CA LEU A 429 -32.39 19.34 -28.75
C LEU A 429 -31.45 19.04 -29.94
N LEU A 430 -31.37 17.77 -30.37
CA LEU A 430 -30.64 17.34 -31.56
C LEU A 430 -31.49 17.38 -32.85
N GLY A 431 -32.80 17.67 -32.76
CA GLY A 431 -33.72 17.58 -33.90
C GLY A 431 -34.05 16.15 -34.32
N LEU A 432 -33.83 15.18 -33.44
CA LEU A 432 -34.08 13.74 -33.66
C LEU A 432 -35.45 13.29 -33.10
N ASP A 433 -36.29 14.25 -32.73
CA ASP A 433 -37.66 14.09 -32.21
C ASP A 433 -38.71 13.86 -33.29
N SER A 434 -38.35 14.01 -34.58
CA SER A 434 -39.24 13.67 -35.69
C SER A 434 -39.45 12.16 -35.83
N ASP A 435 -40.67 11.77 -36.23
CA ASP A 435 -41.07 10.36 -36.38
C ASP A 435 -40.48 9.66 -37.62
N THR A 436 -39.63 10.34 -38.40
CA THR A 436 -39.00 9.80 -39.60
C THR A 436 -38.12 8.58 -39.27
N PRO A 437 -38.03 7.58 -40.18
CA PRO A 437 -37.17 6.43 -39.95
C PRO A 437 -35.73 6.85 -39.67
N GLU A 438 -35.20 7.82 -40.40
CA GLU A 438 -33.80 8.29 -40.34
C GLU A 438 -33.46 8.90 -38.97
N ALA A 439 -34.36 9.71 -38.40
CA ALA A 439 -34.18 10.27 -37.06
C ALA A 439 -34.21 9.17 -35.98
N LYS A 440 -35.07 8.16 -36.15
CA LYS A 440 -35.12 6.97 -35.29
C LYS A 440 -33.82 6.15 -35.38
N ARG A 441 -33.34 5.84 -36.60
CA ARG A 441 -32.06 5.12 -36.84
C ARG A 441 -30.89 5.83 -36.15
N THR A 442 -30.76 7.13 -36.39
CA THR A 442 -29.72 7.98 -35.81
C THR A 442 -29.80 8.03 -34.27
N TRP A 443 -30.99 8.16 -33.70
CA TRP A 443 -31.18 8.19 -32.25
C TRP A 443 -30.79 6.85 -31.58
N VAL A 444 -31.25 5.72 -32.13
CA VAL A 444 -30.92 4.37 -31.64
C VAL A 444 -29.41 4.16 -31.63
N ILE A 445 -28.72 4.44 -32.74
CA ILE A 445 -27.26 4.26 -32.85
C ILE A 445 -26.52 5.13 -31.81
N ILE A 446 -26.90 6.41 -31.67
CA ILE A 446 -26.27 7.30 -30.69
C ILE A 446 -26.46 6.75 -29.27
N VAL A 447 -27.68 6.39 -28.87
CA VAL A 447 -27.96 5.98 -27.49
C VAL A 447 -27.36 4.62 -27.16
N THR A 448 -27.48 3.62 -28.04
CA THR A 448 -26.88 2.28 -27.84
C THR A 448 -25.35 2.36 -27.75
N PHE A 449 -24.68 3.11 -28.63
CA PHE A 449 -23.25 3.39 -28.51
C PHE A 449 -22.89 4.06 -27.17
N TRP A 450 -23.66 5.07 -26.76
CA TRP A 450 -23.38 5.88 -25.57
C TRP A 450 -23.54 5.10 -24.26
N MET A 451 -24.48 4.14 -24.21
CA MET A 451 -24.61 3.20 -23.10
C MET A 451 -23.55 2.09 -23.15
N TYR A 452 -23.18 1.59 -24.33
CA TYR A 452 -22.08 0.62 -24.45
C TYR A 452 -20.73 1.20 -23.99
N CYS A 453 -20.53 2.52 -24.14
CA CYS A 453 -19.40 3.25 -23.56
C CYS A 453 -19.35 3.23 -22.01
N LEU A 454 -20.42 2.78 -21.33
CA LEU A 454 -20.45 2.55 -19.89
C LEU A 454 -20.18 1.08 -19.52
N THR A 455 -19.77 0.23 -20.46
CA THR A 455 -19.44 -1.18 -20.22
C THR A 455 -17.95 -1.49 -20.44
N PRO A 456 -17.34 -2.39 -19.64
CA PRO A 456 -15.92 -2.73 -19.74
C PRO A 456 -15.61 -3.88 -20.74
N LEU A 457 -16.53 -4.21 -21.65
CA LEU A 457 -16.54 -5.42 -22.48
C LEU A 457 -15.40 -5.54 -23.53
N GLY A 458 -14.47 -4.58 -23.59
CA GLY A 458 -13.23 -4.67 -24.36
C GLY A 458 -13.36 -4.44 -25.86
N ASP A 459 -14.35 -5.05 -26.52
CA ASP A 459 -14.52 -4.97 -27.97
C ASP A 459 -15.55 -3.89 -28.36
N TYR A 460 -15.09 -2.76 -28.89
CA TYR A 460 -15.89 -1.54 -29.10
C TYR A 460 -16.20 -1.23 -30.57
N PRO A 461 -17.41 -0.70 -30.89
CA PRO A 461 -17.66 0.04 -32.13
C PRO A 461 -17.01 1.43 -32.13
N VAL A 462 -16.93 2.06 -33.31
CA VAL A 462 -16.45 3.44 -33.49
C VAL A 462 -17.57 4.31 -34.05
N LEU A 463 -18.00 5.35 -33.33
CA LEU A 463 -19.05 6.28 -33.79
C LEU A 463 -18.46 7.33 -34.75
N LEU A 464 -18.94 7.39 -35.99
CA LEU A 464 -18.60 8.45 -36.96
C LEU A 464 -19.76 9.42 -37.11
N LEU A 465 -19.59 10.65 -36.61
CA LEU A 465 -20.53 11.75 -36.79
C LEU A 465 -20.18 12.54 -38.06
N VAL A 466 -20.89 12.25 -39.15
CA VAL A 466 -20.77 12.94 -40.44
C VAL A 466 -21.83 14.04 -40.53
N ALA A 467 -21.43 15.26 -40.90
CA ALA A 467 -22.34 16.30 -41.36
C ALA A 467 -21.60 17.57 -41.82
N CYS A 468 -22.27 18.35 -42.68
CA CYS A 468 -21.88 19.69 -43.13
C CYS A 468 -21.45 20.63 -41.97
N ARG A 469 -20.62 21.63 -42.29
CA ARG A 469 -20.21 22.66 -41.31
C ARG A 469 -21.44 23.42 -40.78
N GLY A 470 -21.54 23.56 -39.46
CA GLY A 470 -22.67 24.22 -38.79
C GLY A 470 -23.73 23.29 -38.19
N SER A 471 -23.68 21.99 -38.51
CA SER A 471 -24.55 20.91 -37.97
C SER A 471 -24.43 20.65 -36.46
N GLY A 472 -23.44 21.22 -35.78
CA GLY A 472 -23.22 21.01 -34.35
C GLY A 472 -22.54 19.69 -33.97
N LYS A 473 -22.08 18.86 -34.92
CA LYS A 473 -21.43 17.55 -34.65
C LYS A 473 -20.33 17.60 -33.57
N THR A 474 -19.47 18.62 -33.59
CA THR A 474 -18.42 18.84 -32.58
C THR A 474 -19.00 19.05 -31.19
N THR A 475 -20.10 19.81 -31.08
CA THR A 475 -20.81 20.05 -29.82
C THR A 475 -21.50 18.79 -29.31
N LEU A 476 -22.05 17.96 -30.21
CA LEU A 476 -22.59 16.65 -29.85
C LEU A 476 -21.49 15.73 -29.33
N ALA A 477 -20.38 15.60 -30.07
CA ALA A 477 -19.24 14.79 -29.69
C ALA A 477 -18.65 15.22 -28.34
N GLU A 478 -18.44 16.53 -28.14
CA GLU A 478 -18.01 17.14 -26.88
C GLU A 478 -19.00 16.84 -25.73
N PHE A 479 -20.31 16.80 -26.00
CA PHE A 479 -21.32 16.52 -24.99
C PHE A 479 -21.43 15.03 -24.63
N LEU A 480 -21.44 14.12 -25.61
CA LEU A 480 -21.40 12.68 -25.39
C LEU A 480 -20.16 12.32 -24.56
N LYS A 481 -18.99 12.83 -24.97
CA LYS A 481 -17.71 12.72 -24.26
C LYS A 481 -17.80 13.21 -22.81
N ASN A 482 -18.26 14.45 -22.58
CA ASN A 482 -18.32 15.05 -21.25
C ASN A 482 -19.46 14.54 -20.35
N THR A 483 -20.25 13.56 -20.81
CA THR A 483 -21.28 12.86 -20.00
C THR A 483 -20.81 11.47 -19.56
N ILE A 484 -19.75 10.93 -20.16
CA ILE A 484 -19.19 9.59 -19.88
C ILE A 484 -17.80 9.70 -19.23
N ASP A 485 -16.94 10.56 -19.79
CA ASP A 485 -15.57 10.73 -19.33
C ASP A 485 -15.12 12.18 -19.60
N PRO A 486 -15.60 13.16 -18.82
CA PRO A 486 -15.17 14.54 -18.93
C PRO A 486 -13.68 14.70 -18.58
N GLY A 487 -13.03 15.63 -19.25
CA GLY A 487 -11.58 15.87 -19.11
C GLY A 487 -11.15 17.24 -19.63
N LYS A 488 -9.98 17.70 -19.18
CA LYS A 488 -9.43 19.04 -19.46
C LYS A 488 -9.20 19.33 -20.95
N ALA A 489 -8.99 18.28 -21.75
CA ALA A 489 -8.99 18.31 -23.21
C ALA A 489 -9.90 17.17 -23.72
N PRO A 490 -11.21 17.44 -23.92
CA PRO A 490 -12.19 16.41 -24.24
C PRO A 490 -12.08 15.94 -25.70
N LEU A 491 -11.78 16.87 -26.60
CA LEU A 491 -11.53 16.64 -28.03
C LEU A 491 -10.01 16.60 -28.27
N ILE A 492 -9.57 15.75 -29.20
CA ILE A 492 -8.17 15.59 -29.62
C ILE A 492 -8.07 15.47 -31.15
N HIS A 493 -6.89 15.70 -31.71
CA HIS A 493 -6.62 15.38 -33.12
C HIS A 493 -6.35 13.89 -33.30
N ILE A 494 -6.66 13.37 -34.50
CA ILE A 494 -6.22 12.03 -34.91
C ILE A 494 -4.70 12.02 -35.10
N SER A 495 -4.08 10.84 -34.95
CA SER A 495 -2.65 10.67 -35.17
C SER A 495 -2.32 9.20 -35.48
N GLY A 496 -1.40 9.00 -36.43
CA GLY A 496 -0.79 7.71 -36.77
C GLY A 496 0.42 7.35 -35.89
N ASP A 497 0.72 8.15 -34.87
CA ASP A 497 1.78 7.89 -33.91
C ASP A 497 1.25 7.01 -32.76
N ALA A 498 1.67 5.74 -32.75
CA ALA A 498 1.23 4.76 -31.75
C ALA A 498 1.59 5.17 -30.31
N HIS A 499 2.73 5.83 -30.08
CA HIS A 499 3.13 6.26 -28.75
C HIS A 499 2.25 7.40 -28.24
N LYS A 500 1.99 8.42 -29.07
CA LYS A 500 1.06 9.52 -28.75
C LYS A 500 -0.35 8.99 -28.46
N VAL A 501 -0.80 7.99 -29.21
CA VAL A 501 -2.12 7.35 -29.00
C VAL A 501 -2.14 6.51 -27.72
N GLY A 502 -1.07 5.77 -27.42
CA GLY A 502 -0.88 5.05 -26.15
C GLY A 502 -1.05 5.97 -24.94
N VAL A 503 -0.28 7.06 -24.91
CA VAL A 503 -0.36 8.10 -23.86
C VAL A 503 -1.75 8.76 -23.79
N ALA A 504 -2.44 8.92 -24.92
CA ALA A 504 -3.78 9.49 -24.96
C ALA A 504 -4.87 8.56 -24.40
N GLY A 505 -4.79 7.25 -24.69
CA GLY A 505 -5.78 6.22 -24.32
C GLY A 505 -5.59 5.62 -22.92
N LEU A 506 -4.36 5.59 -22.38
CA LEU A 506 -4.18 5.34 -20.93
C LEU A 506 -4.87 6.41 -20.08
N ARG A 507 -4.95 7.66 -20.55
CA ARG A 507 -5.44 8.82 -19.79
C ARG A 507 -6.89 9.25 -20.09
N ARG A 508 -7.59 8.53 -20.96
CA ARG A 508 -8.99 8.79 -21.38
C ARG A 508 -9.73 7.48 -21.60
N TRP A 509 -10.93 7.38 -21.07
CA TRP A 509 -11.79 6.22 -21.31
C TRP A 509 -12.49 6.30 -22.66
N LEU A 510 -13.04 7.47 -22.99
CA LEU A 510 -13.65 7.74 -24.29
C LEU A 510 -12.74 8.66 -25.10
N LEU A 511 -12.26 8.20 -26.26
CA LEU A 511 -11.43 8.99 -27.17
C LEU A 511 -12.30 9.70 -28.20
N CYS A 512 -12.12 11.02 -28.35
CA CYS A 512 -12.99 11.84 -29.20
C CYS A 512 -12.15 12.66 -30.18
N TYR A 513 -12.15 12.25 -31.45
CA TYR A 513 -11.40 12.86 -32.53
C TYR A 513 -12.30 13.88 -33.26
N ASP A 514 -11.93 15.16 -33.26
CA ASP A 514 -12.75 16.23 -33.85
C ASP A 514 -12.13 16.81 -35.13
N ASN A 515 -13.00 17.15 -36.09
CA ASN A 515 -12.66 17.74 -37.39
C ASN A 515 -11.59 16.91 -38.13
N VAL A 516 -11.84 15.61 -38.27
CA VAL A 516 -11.06 14.71 -39.12
C VAL A 516 -11.47 14.96 -40.58
N SER A 517 -10.48 15.21 -41.44
CA SER A 517 -10.67 15.45 -42.88
C SER A 517 -10.25 14.25 -43.75
N PHE A 518 -9.44 13.35 -43.21
CA PHE A 518 -8.88 12.17 -43.87
C PHE A 518 -8.34 11.22 -42.78
N ILE A 519 -8.30 9.92 -43.05
CA ILE A 519 -7.66 8.91 -42.18
C ILE A 519 -6.69 8.10 -43.03
N SER A 520 -5.40 8.17 -42.70
CA SER A 520 -4.37 7.37 -43.36
C SER A 520 -4.40 5.90 -42.93
N GLU A 521 -3.77 5.02 -43.71
CA GLU A 521 -3.68 3.58 -43.39
C GLU A 521 -3.12 3.29 -41.98
N PRO A 522 -2.00 3.89 -41.53
CA PRO A 522 -1.52 3.73 -40.16
C PRO A 522 -2.50 4.26 -39.10
N GLU A 523 -3.27 5.31 -39.42
CA GLU A 523 -4.29 5.83 -38.50
C GLU A 523 -5.48 4.90 -38.38
N SER A 524 -5.90 4.26 -39.48
CA SER A 524 -6.99 3.28 -39.54
C SER A 524 -6.67 2.03 -38.70
N ASP A 525 -5.50 1.44 -38.89
CA ASP A 525 -5.03 0.30 -38.08
C ASP A 525 -4.98 0.66 -36.59
N ILE A 526 -4.44 1.83 -36.24
CA ILE A 526 -4.38 2.25 -34.83
C ILE A 526 -5.79 2.51 -34.28
N ARG A 527 -6.73 3.09 -35.05
CA ARG A 527 -8.14 3.20 -34.61
C ARG A 527 -8.73 1.82 -34.32
N ARG A 528 -8.52 0.86 -35.23
CA ARG A 528 -9.02 -0.51 -35.11
C ARG A 528 -8.42 -1.22 -33.89
N ARG A 529 -7.11 -1.13 -33.66
CA ARG A 529 -6.45 -1.70 -32.47
C ARG A 529 -6.95 -1.07 -31.17
N VAL A 530 -7.15 0.25 -31.12
CA VAL A 530 -7.76 0.93 -29.95
C VAL A 530 -9.20 0.48 -29.68
N ALA A 531 -9.93 0.07 -30.70
CA ALA A 531 -11.29 -0.46 -30.57
C ALA A 531 -11.33 -1.91 -30.06
N THR A 532 -10.26 -2.70 -30.20
CA THR A 532 -10.22 -4.14 -29.84
C THR A 532 -9.32 -4.43 -28.65
N LYS A 533 -8.02 -4.20 -28.83
CA LYS A 533 -6.93 -4.35 -27.87
C LYS A 533 -5.68 -3.69 -28.47
N PHE A 534 -5.34 -2.50 -27.97
CA PHE A 534 -4.19 -1.73 -28.42
C PHE A 534 -2.95 -2.15 -27.65
N GLY A 535 -2.17 -3.06 -28.24
CA GLY A 535 -0.79 -3.34 -27.83
C GLY A 535 0.21 -2.40 -28.53
N HIS A 536 1.08 -1.77 -27.76
CA HIS A 536 2.27 -1.06 -28.25
C HIS A 536 3.39 -1.05 -27.18
N SER A 537 4.61 -1.38 -27.59
CA SER A 537 5.83 -1.26 -26.78
C SER A 537 6.67 -0.06 -27.24
N THR A 538 7.36 0.59 -26.30
CA THR A 538 8.47 1.51 -26.56
C THR A 538 9.53 1.39 -25.46
N ARG A 539 10.75 1.89 -25.69
CA ARG A 539 11.75 2.00 -24.61
C ARG A 539 11.33 3.04 -23.58
N THR A 540 11.48 2.72 -22.30
CA THR A 540 11.33 3.67 -21.20
C THR A 540 12.40 4.75 -21.29
N LEU A 541 12.00 6.02 -21.21
CA LEU A 541 12.96 7.13 -21.27
C LEU A 541 13.87 7.11 -20.04
N PHE A 542 15.17 7.31 -20.26
CA PHE A 542 16.25 7.28 -19.27
C PHE A 542 16.58 5.89 -18.67
N GLU A 543 16.00 4.80 -19.19
CA GLU A 543 16.40 3.43 -18.89
C GLU A 543 17.01 2.78 -20.15
N THR A 544 18.06 1.96 -19.98
CA THR A 544 18.79 1.37 -21.14
C THR A 544 18.04 0.23 -21.80
N GLU A 545 17.42 -0.62 -20.98
CA GLU A 545 16.74 -1.87 -21.39
C GLU A 545 15.26 -1.91 -20.95
N GLY A 546 14.78 -0.86 -20.27
CA GLY A 546 13.40 -0.77 -19.79
C GLY A 546 12.39 -0.63 -20.92
N GLU A 547 11.25 -1.31 -20.80
CA GLU A 547 10.14 -1.29 -21.74
C GLU A 547 8.91 -0.63 -21.10
N THR A 548 8.31 0.33 -21.79
CA THR A 548 7.02 0.93 -21.45
C THR A 548 5.96 0.34 -22.37
N ASN A 549 5.13 -0.53 -21.82
CA ASN A 549 4.03 -1.17 -22.54
C ASN A 549 2.71 -0.39 -22.40
N PHE A 550 1.98 -0.31 -23.50
CA PHE A 550 0.61 0.17 -23.58
C PHE A 550 -0.28 -1.01 -23.94
N ASP A 551 -1.19 -1.39 -23.04
CA ASP A 551 -2.28 -2.32 -23.31
C ASP A 551 -3.61 -1.67 -22.84
N PHE A 552 -4.59 -1.55 -23.76
CA PHE A 552 -5.94 -1.12 -23.45
C PHE A 552 -6.90 -1.27 -24.64
N SER A 553 -8.20 -1.25 -24.34
CA SER A 553 -9.28 -1.05 -25.32
C SER A 553 -10.14 0.15 -24.91
N ARG A 554 -10.63 0.94 -25.87
CA ARG A 554 -11.37 2.19 -25.61
C ARG A 554 -12.46 2.46 -26.67
N PRO A 555 -13.68 2.88 -26.27
CA PRO A 555 -14.65 3.44 -27.20
C PRO A 555 -14.14 4.73 -27.86
N GLN A 556 -14.55 4.97 -29.11
CA GLN A 556 -14.06 6.07 -29.95
C GLN A 556 -15.21 6.79 -30.66
N ILE A 557 -15.16 8.14 -30.65
CA ILE A 557 -15.97 9.02 -31.49
C ILE A 557 -15.04 9.72 -32.48
N ILE A 558 -15.47 9.84 -33.74
CA ILE A 558 -14.83 10.61 -34.80
C ILE A 558 -15.85 11.61 -35.35
N THR A 559 -15.49 12.89 -35.52
CA THR A 559 -16.30 13.87 -36.25
C THR A 559 -15.64 14.22 -37.57
N ALA A 560 -16.42 14.21 -38.66
CA ALA A 560 -15.94 14.47 -40.00
C ALA A 560 -16.91 15.35 -40.79
N ILE A 561 -16.42 16.10 -41.78
CA ILE A 561 -17.30 16.86 -42.70
C ILE A 561 -18.00 15.92 -43.67
N ASP A 562 -17.27 14.91 -44.11
CA ASP A 562 -17.64 13.95 -45.15
C ASP A 562 -17.20 12.54 -44.70
N HIS A 563 -17.35 11.53 -45.56
CA HIS A 563 -16.87 10.18 -45.28
C HIS A 563 -15.33 10.08 -45.40
N VAL A 564 -14.67 9.69 -44.31
CA VAL A 564 -13.18 9.72 -44.19
C VAL A 564 -12.51 8.35 -44.05
N VAL A 565 -13.28 7.26 -44.09
CA VAL A 565 -12.77 5.88 -43.91
C VAL A 565 -12.85 5.13 -45.23
N THR A 566 -11.77 5.12 -46.01
CA THR A 566 -11.72 4.52 -47.35
C THR A 566 -11.32 3.03 -47.35
N ARG A 567 -11.41 2.33 -46.22
CA ARG A 567 -11.01 0.92 -46.07
C ARG A 567 -11.95 0.09 -45.21
N ASP A 568 -12.16 -1.15 -45.64
CA ASP A 568 -13.16 -2.08 -45.10
C ASP A 568 -12.95 -2.43 -43.62
N ASP A 569 -11.70 -2.48 -43.15
CA ASP A 569 -11.37 -3.10 -41.86
C ASP A 569 -11.77 -2.26 -40.63
N LEU A 570 -11.71 -0.93 -40.75
CA LEU A 570 -12.30 0.01 -39.80
C LEU A 570 -13.79 0.26 -40.12
N ALA A 571 -14.18 0.32 -41.40
CA ALA A 571 -15.58 0.52 -41.80
C ALA A 571 -16.51 -0.59 -41.25
N ASP A 572 -16.03 -1.85 -41.21
CA ASP A 572 -16.73 -2.98 -40.62
C ASP A 572 -17.02 -2.86 -39.11
N ARG A 573 -16.45 -1.87 -38.41
CA ARG A 573 -16.66 -1.56 -36.98
C ARG A 573 -17.30 -0.19 -36.75
N LEU A 574 -17.68 0.49 -37.83
CA LEU A 574 -18.03 1.90 -37.84
C LEU A 574 -19.55 2.11 -37.80
N LEU A 575 -20.00 2.86 -36.81
CA LEU A 575 -21.36 3.34 -36.68
C LEU A 575 -21.45 4.71 -37.36
N MET A 576 -21.74 4.73 -38.67
CA MET A 576 -21.95 5.98 -39.39
C MET A 576 -23.29 6.60 -38.98
N VAL A 577 -23.24 7.87 -38.58
CA VAL A 577 -24.41 8.68 -38.25
C VAL A 577 -24.33 10.00 -38.99
N GLN A 578 -25.32 10.25 -39.85
CA GLN A 578 -25.53 11.54 -40.49
C GLN A 578 -26.44 12.40 -39.62
N LEU A 579 -25.97 13.61 -39.24
CA LEU A 579 -26.76 14.55 -38.44
C LEU A 579 -27.55 15.52 -39.34
N PRO A 580 -28.84 15.79 -39.06
CA PRO A 580 -29.66 16.71 -39.84
C PRO A 580 -29.15 18.17 -39.75
N GLU A 581 -29.50 19.02 -40.73
CA GLU A 581 -29.23 20.47 -40.59
C GLU A 581 -30.11 21.08 -39.49
N ILE A 582 -29.52 21.87 -38.61
CA ILE A 582 -30.25 22.59 -37.57
C ILE A 582 -31.03 23.76 -38.20
N ASP A 583 -32.36 23.68 -38.21
CA ASP A 583 -33.26 24.74 -38.66
C ASP A 583 -32.87 26.12 -38.09
N LYS A 584 -32.90 27.17 -38.93
CA LYS A 584 -32.52 28.54 -38.51
C LYS A 584 -33.19 29.00 -37.19
N PRO A 585 -34.49 28.76 -36.93
CA PRO A 585 -35.13 29.13 -35.65
C PRO A 585 -34.72 28.26 -34.45
N LYS A 586 -34.24 27.02 -34.66
CA LYS A 586 -33.79 26.12 -33.59
C LYS A 586 -32.36 26.43 -33.12
N ARG A 587 -31.58 27.23 -33.87
CA ARG A 587 -30.18 27.56 -33.56
C ARG A 587 -30.06 28.34 -32.24
N LEU A 588 -29.29 27.79 -31.30
CA LEU A 588 -28.97 28.41 -30.02
C LEU A 588 -27.53 28.95 -30.00
N THR A 589 -27.28 30.02 -29.24
CA THR A 589 -25.91 30.50 -28.99
C THR A 589 -25.12 29.46 -28.18
N LYS A 590 -23.79 29.34 -28.40
CA LYS A 590 -22.96 28.33 -27.72
C LYS A 590 -23.07 28.41 -26.18
N GLN A 591 -23.22 29.62 -25.62
CA GLN A 591 -23.44 29.84 -24.19
C GLN A 591 -24.80 29.28 -23.71
N ARG A 592 -25.91 29.60 -24.40
CA ARG A 592 -27.25 29.12 -24.05
C ARG A 592 -27.41 27.62 -24.25
N LEU A 593 -26.75 27.07 -25.28
CA LEU A 593 -26.67 25.64 -25.53
C LEU A 593 -25.88 24.93 -24.42
N LYS A 594 -24.68 25.42 -24.07
CA LYS A 594 -23.91 24.86 -22.94
C LYS A 594 -24.71 24.90 -21.64
N ALA A 595 -25.33 26.03 -21.30
CA ALA A 595 -26.14 26.14 -20.08
C ALA A 595 -27.30 25.13 -20.02
N LYS A 596 -28.01 24.91 -21.15
CA LYS A 596 -29.02 23.83 -21.25
C LYS A 596 -28.41 22.45 -21.06
N LEU A 597 -27.30 22.17 -21.74
CA LEU A 597 -26.65 20.86 -21.72
C LEU A 597 -26.13 20.49 -20.32
N GLU A 598 -25.39 21.38 -19.67
CA GLU A 598 -24.89 21.17 -18.29
C GLU A 598 -26.04 20.89 -17.31
N ALA A 599 -27.14 21.65 -17.39
CA ALA A 599 -28.32 21.47 -16.53
C ALA A 599 -29.06 20.14 -16.76
N MET A 600 -28.91 19.51 -17.93
CA MET A 600 -29.53 18.21 -18.23
C MET A 600 -28.63 17.01 -17.93
N LYS A 601 -27.30 17.16 -17.88
CA LYS A 601 -26.37 16.04 -17.66
C LYS A 601 -26.72 15.12 -16.48
N PRO A 602 -27.10 15.61 -15.27
CA PRO A 602 -27.37 14.72 -14.14
C PRO A 602 -28.54 13.77 -14.39
N GLY A 603 -29.61 14.27 -15.03
CA GLY A 603 -30.76 13.46 -15.42
C GLY A 603 -30.49 12.57 -16.62
N ILE A 604 -29.74 13.06 -17.62
CA ILE A 604 -29.32 12.25 -18.79
C ILE A 604 -28.46 11.05 -18.34
N LEU A 605 -27.47 11.28 -17.47
CA LEU A 605 -26.65 10.19 -16.92
C LEU A 605 -27.52 9.22 -16.11
N GLY A 606 -28.39 9.71 -15.23
CA GLY A 606 -29.31 8.85 -14.48
C GLY A 606 -30.28 8.05 -15.36
N ALA A 607 -30.68 8.57 -16.52
CA ALA A 607 -31.47 7.84 -17.51
C ALA A 607 -30.63 6.72 -18.17
N LEU A 608 -29.43 7.04 -18.68
CA LEU A 608 -28.52 6.06 -19.30
C LEU A 608 -28.18 4.90 -18.34
N LEU A 609 -27.94 5.20 -17.06
CA LEU A 609 -27.68 4.19 -16.02
C LEU A 609 -28.90 3.30 -15.75
N THR A 610 -30.11 3.85 -15.84
CA THR A 610 -31.36 3.11 -15.64
C THR A 610 -31.63 2.17 -16.81
N ILE A 611 -31.48 2.67 -18.04
CA ILE A 611 -31.65 1.87 -19.27
C ILE A 611 -30.56 0.79 -19.35
N LEU A 612 -29.32 1.09 -18.96
CA LEU A 612 -28.24 0.09 -18.90
C LEU A 612 -28.55 -1.03 -17.91
N SER A 613 -29.03 -0.72 -16.70
CA SER A 613 -29.45 -1.74 -15.72
C SER A 613 -30.57 -2.65 -16.27
N GLN A 614 -31.58 -2.06 -16.92
CA GLN A 614 -32.65 -2.80 -17.58
C GLN A 614 -32.13 -3.66 -18.75
N ALA A 615 -31.21 -3.12 -19.56
CA ALA A 615 -30.57 -3.85 -20.65
C ALA A 615 -29.70 -5.03 -20.14
N LEU A 616 -29.03 -4.88 -19.00
CA LEU A 616 -28.29 -6.00 -18.37
C LEU A 616 -29.24 -7.14 -17.98
N ALA A 617 -30.38 -6.82 -17.35
CA ALA A 617 -31.39 -7.81 -16.96
C ALA A 617 -32.01 -8.53 -18.18
N ILE A 618 -32.34 -7.77 -19.23
CA ILE A 618 -32.88 -8.33 -20.48
C ILE A 618 -31.83 -9.21 -21.18
N ARG A 619 -30.56 -8.78 -21.23
CA ARG A 619 -29.45 -9.50 -21.88
C ARG A 619 -29.23 -10.91 -21.32
N GLU A 620 -29.51 -11.16 -20.05
CA GLU A 620 -29.44 -12.50 -19.44
C GLU A 620 -30.50 -13.48 -19.99
N THR A 621 -31.58 -12.96 -20.58
CA THR A 621 -32.68 -13.75 -21.16
C THR A 621 -32.64 -13.87 -22.68
N LEU A 622 -31.78 -13.10 -23.36
CA LEU A 622 -31.64 -13.15 -24.82
C LEU A 622 -30.79 -14.35 -25.27
N GLU A 623 -31.34 -15.15 -26.19
CA GLU A 623 -30.59 -16.20 -26.90
C GLU A 623 -29.50 -15.60 -27.81
N ASP A 624 -28.37 -16.28 -27.94
CA ASP A 624 -27.25 -15.88 -28.83
C ASP A 624 -27.50 -16.26 -30.29
N LYS A 625 -28.68 -15.90 -30.79
CA LYS A 625 -29.17 -16.24 -32.13
C LYS A 625 -29.05 -15.04 -33.08
N ASP A 626 -28.55 -15.29 -34.29
CA ASP A 626 -28.45 -14.32 -35.39
C ASP A 626 -27.78 -12.98 -35.00
N LEU A 627 -26.84 -13.04 -34.04
CA LEU A 627 -26.15 -11.86 -33.52
C LEU A 627 -25.27 -11.18 -34.60
N PRO A 628 -25.24 -9.84 -34.64
CA PRO A 628 -24.49 -9.10 -35.63
C PRO A 628 -22.99 -9.07 -35.31
N ARG A 629 -22.18 -8.63 -36.27
CA ARG A 629 -20.74 -8.39 -36.04
C ARG A 629 -20.55 -7.32 -34.95
N LEU A 630 -19.62 -7.58 -34.02
CA LEU A 630 -19.60 -6.99 -32.66
C LEU A 630 -20.75 -7.56 -31.80
N ALA A 631 -20.69 -8.88 -31.54
CA ALA A 631 -21.79 -9.63 -30.93
C ALA A 631 -22.20 -9.07 -29.54
N ASP A 632 -21.24 -8.74 -28.67
CA ASP A 632 -21.51 -8.16 -27.35
C ASP A 632 -22.19 -6.79 -27.41
N TYR A 633 -21.77 -5.95 -28.36
CA TYR A 633 -22.44 -4.69 -28.66
C TYR A 633 -23.85 -4.91 -29.19
N GLY A 634 -24.02 -5.84 -30.14
CA GLY A 634 -25.32 -6.20 -30.69
C GLY A 634 -26.29 -6.71 -29.62
N LYS A 635 -25.86 -7.65 -28.77
CA LYS A 635 -26.69 -8.23 -27.71
C LYS A 635 -27.09 -7.19 -26.67
N LEU A 636 -26.20 -6.29 -26.27
CA LEU A 636 -26.55 -5.18 -25.37
C LEU A 636 -27.46 -4.15 -26.06
N ALA A 637 -27.23 -3.85 -27.34
CA ALA A 637 -28.05 -2.89 -28.09
C ALA A 637 -29.50 -3.38 -28.26
N ILE A 638 -29.71 -4.66 -28.62
CA ILE A 638 -31.03 -5.30 -28.69
C ILE A 638 -31.72 -5.26 -27.32
N ALA A 639 -31.01 -5.61 -26.25
CA ALA A 639 -31.55 -5.54 -24.89
C ALA A 639 -31.93 -4.11 -24.47
N ALA A 640 -31.14 -3.12 -24.91
CA ALA A 640 -31.38 -1.72 -24.61
C ALA A 640 -32.51 -1.09 -25.43
N GLU A 641 -32.80 -1.58 -26.64
CA GLU A 641 -34.00 -1.19 -27.39
C GLU A 641 -35.29 -1.62 -26.68
N GLN A 642 -35.31 -2.84 -26.17
CA GLN A 642 -36.44 -3.34 -25.38
C GLN A 642 -36.60 -2.51 -24.09
N ALA A 643 -35.50 -2.14 -23.42
CA ALA A 643 -35.53 -1.21 -22.28
C ALA A 643 -35.98 0.22 -22.66
N LEU A 644 -35.73 0.66 -23.90
CA LEU A 644 -36.21 1.94 -24.44
C LEU A 644 -37.67 1.90 -24.91
N GLY A 645 -38.34 0.73 -24.90
CA GLY A 645 -39.70 0.56 -25.41
C GLY A 645 -39.79 0.63 -26.93
N ILE A 646 -38.78 0.13 -27.65
CA ILE A 646 -38.76 0.05 -29.11
C ILE A 646 -39.20 -1.36 -29.54
N ASP A 647 -40.31 -1.46 -30.25
CA ASP A 647 -40.88 -2.74 -30.69
C ASP A 647 -39.98 -3.44 -31.72
N ALA A 648 -39.62 -4.70 -31.42
CA ALA A 648 -38.68 -5.50 -32.20
C ALA A 648 -39.17 -5.80 -33.63
N ASP A 649 -40.48 -5.84 -33.88
CA ASP A 649 -41.05 -6.12 -35.21
C ASP A 649 -41.15 -4.88 -36.13
N THR A 650 -40.51 -3.76 -35.77
CA THR A 650 -40.54 -2.52 -36.56
C THR A 650 -39.30 -2.34 -37.45
N GLU A 651 -39.45 -1.61 -38.56
CA GLU A 651 -38.33 -1.14 -39.41
C GLU A 651 -37.30 -0.25 -38.68
N GLY A 652 -37.58 0.11 -37.42
CA GLY A 652 -36.73 0.87 -36.52
C GLY A 652 -36.03 0.03 -35.45
N ASN A 653 -35.98 -1.30 -35.59
CA ASN A 653 -35.18 -2.17 -34.71
C ASN A 653 -33.67 -2.09 -35.03
N PHE A 654 -32.83 -2.44 -34.04
CA PHE A 654 -31.40 -2.23 -34.06
C PHE A 654 -30.70 -3.04 -35.15
N LEU A 655 -31.11 -4.30 -35.37
CA LEU A 655 -30.52 -5.15 -36.42
C LEU A 655 -30.74 -4.55 -37.80
N THR A 656 -31.99 -4.18 -38.11
CA THR A 656 -32.37 -3.52 -39.36
C THR A 656 -31.66 -2.18 -39.53
N ILE A 657 -31.46 -1.42 -38.45
CA ILE A 657 -30.72 -0.16 -38.45
C ILE A 657 -29.23 -0.39 -38.70
N PHE A 658 -28.61 -1.32 -37.96
CA PHE A 658 -27.18 -1.61 -37.98
C PHE A 658 -26.74 -2.13 -39.34
N ASP A 659 -27.47 -3.08 -39.93
CA ASP A 659 -27.16 -3.60 -41.25
C ASP A 659 -27.40 -2.57 -42.36
N LYS A 660 -28.47 -1.77 -42.29
CA LYS A 660 -28.65 -0.63 -43.22
C LYS A 660 -27.51 0.39 -43.11
N THR A 661 -27.03 0.70 -41.91
CA THR A 661 -25.87 1.60 -41.70
C THR A 661 -24.56 1.00 -42.22
N ARG A 662 -24.35 -0.32 -42.08
CA ARG A 662 -23.18 -1.02 -42.64
C ARG A 662 -23.20 -1.01 -44.16
N GLU A 663 -24.36 -1.24 -44.77
CA GLU A 663 -24.54 -1.23 -46.22
C GLU A 663 -24.34 0.18 -46.79
N LEU A 664 -24.93 1.21 -46.17
CA LEU A 664 -24.66 2.61 -46.52
C LEU A 664 -23.16 2.96 -46.40
N SER A 665 -22.47 2.48 -45.37
CA SER A 665 -21.03 2.72 -45.21
C SER A 665 -20.22 2.07 -46.33
N ARG A 666 -20.60 0.85 -46.77
CA ARG A 666 -19.96 0.17 -47.91
C ARG A 666 -20.24 0.86 -49.24
N GLN A 667 -21.47 1.33 -49.46
CA GLN A 667 -21.82 2.09 -50.66
C GLN A 667 -20.99 3.37 -50.77
N VAL A 668 -20.80 4.11 -49.68
CA VAL A 668 -19.95 5.32 -49.70
C VAL A 668 -18.44 4.99 -49.82
N VAL A 669 -17.96 3.83 -49.35
CA VAL A 669 -16.60 3.34 -49.67
C VAL A 669 -16.44 3.08 -51.18
N LEU A 670 -17.47 2.51 -51.83
CA LEU A 670 -17.47 2.25 -53.28
C LEU A 670 -17.56 3.55 -54.08
N GLU A 671 -18.46 4.47 -53.73
CA GLU A 671 -18.58 5.79 -54.38
C GLU A 671 -17.29 6.62 -54.25
N ALA A 672 -16.56 6.49 -53.13
CA ALA A 672 -15.27 7.14 -52.93
C ALA A 672 -14.08 6.46 -53.65
N SER A 673 -14.30 5.38 -54.41
CA SER A 673 -13.26 4.63 -55.11
C SER A 673 -13.27 4.95 -56.62
N PRO A 674 -12.24 5.64 -57.16
CA PRO A 674 -12.17 5.98 -58.59
C PRO A 674 -12.18 4.76 -59.52
N LEU A 675 -11.79 3.58 -59.02
CA LEU A 675 -11.88 2.32 -59.76
C LEU A 675 -13.33 1.80 -59.81
N ALA A 676 -14.09 1.91 -58.72
CA ALA A 676 -15.50 1.51 -58.70
C ALA A 676 -16.37 2.50 -59.50
N GLU A 677 -16.07 3.81 -59.43
CA GLU A 677 -16.66 4.83 -60.32
C GLU A 677 -16.40 4.48 -61.80
N ALA A 678 -15.15 4.20 -62.18
CA ALA A 678 -14.80 3.82 -63.55
C ALA A 678 -15.48 2.52 -64.02
N ILE A 679 -15.59 1.50 -63.15
CA ILE A 679 -16.31 0.25 -63.44
C ILE A 679 -17.82 0.52 -63.58
N SER A 680 -18.41 1.32 -62.69
CA SER A 680 -19.83 1.69 -62.75
C SER A 680 -20.17 2.44 -64.04
N LEU A 681 -19.33 3.40 -64.44
CA LEU A 681 -19.43 4.10 -65.73
C LEU A 681 -19.25 3.16 -66.93
N MET A 682 -18.35 2.18 -66.85
CA MET A 682 -18.16 1.17 -67.90
C MET A 682 -19.36 0.24 -68.06
N VAL A 683 -20.01 -0.14 -66.95
CA VAL A 683 -21.22 -0.99 -66.96
C VAL A 683 -22.44 -0.18 -67.43
N ALA A 684 -22.61 1.05 -66.94
CA ALA A 684 -23.70 1.95 -67.35
C ALA A 684 -23.57 2.42 -68.81
N GLY A 685 -22.35 2.49 -69.35
CA GLY A 685 -22.09 2.75 -70.78
C GLY A 685 -22.17 1.53 -71.69
N ALA A 686 -22.54 0.35 -71.16
CA ALA A 686 -22.69 -0.91 -71.89
C ALA A 686 -24.15 -1.41 -71.93
N ALA A 687 -25.11 -0.58 -71.53
CA ALA A 687 -26.55 -0.82 -71.51
C ALA A 687 -27.31 0.19 -72.40
#